data_AF-A0A972J795-F1
#
_entry.id   AF-A0A972J795-F1
#
_cell.length_a   1.000
_cell.length_b   1.000
_cell.length_c   1.000
_cell.angle_alpha   90.00
_cell.angle_beta   90.00
_cell.angle_gamma   90.00
#
_symmetry.space_group_name_H-M   'P 1'
#
loop_
_entity.id
_entity.type
_entity.pdbx_description
1 polymer ?
#
loop_
_entity_poly.entity_id
_entity_poly.type
_entity_poly.pdbx_seq_one_letter_code
_entity_poly.pdbx_strand_id
1 'polypeptide(L)'
;AEENATLTAVGNQTVESVTAVNKNATLQTGGEQVVSTVTAGKDAALTAAGDQTADTVKAGEDASLSSGSEMKLQHVIAGESATLSANGNILDDREEGDYDANVVAKIGSISSETGSIGRDSDSRLDVSISNFLVTDSCGNTNLNAIGDLTLTADTQTGILHVDGTGDLTIGNTDKYNNGNMNLGAIEAQGDVSITSTGGLILQDKLGRNAQVKGENIDLTAKNGNLGTLNKPLLVDTADGGVLSAIADNGTVVITEISDDMTIGTVSSTGAGSGVTLTTLDGSILESDKTENDSIQEALDAAVAAAQAQAKADALADQHEILNNYVDTLENVLNSIENANASVDAAQNALTQAEADENTARANLEQAEKLLEQLKETNASEQEIEQQQAAVDQAQADYNAAAAASEAKRNELNAAKEQLQSILDSADYNTFNEVEGLDEAKTAQDAINAINKELNEKTQELGDLQNVLNQAKNEAQILANEAKRLKNKAEPSGISSDGDINLNINSTSKPASIGSSSNALGVNAEGDVNISAGEGTSFKNINLESGGDVSFAAIEATDEITIDAMGSITAAEGSSGPSITAPSTALNSLMGNIGNSETKPLRLSVDSVSASGVNVWISNDKNLTVGINASGDVGLTVDGDVNGDGDPNTPDIIGGDVDIDANGDIGSENDPLDVESDEISADGNNIYLDSDSNVVIGDINASGDVVINTEGSVTDKGDDVAIEAENLTINAGGGIGTEDNPLDVFVYNNMSFNARYGHTFAENQRVMRTLIDIPTGIRVSGYFYPGAMLKVFEEFFHESLCAICAYLAAIAPDLVLGQYKLEVYGRWRGGLLVEIPVHERYEGKILTVAYCEDGELKALNLKVEGGYIRFWTGRLLAYTILDGVYTVEWVDGVQVLVDSEGVPIETIAGYEYPTINAAETVLHDDIYGVSIGIRLETKCVHDTERLSFVNVQSAEGCC
;
A
#
# COMPACT_ATOMS: atom_id res chain seq x y z
N ALA A 1 15.83 79.28 46.12
CA ALA A 1 17.07 79.93 45.67
C ALA A 1 17.03 80.12 44.16
N GLU A 2 17.61 81.18 43.61
CA GLU A 2 17.75 81.33 42.14
C GLU A 2 18.74 80.31 41.55
N GLU A 3 19.79 79.96 42.30
CA GLU A 3 20.79 78.94 41.97
C GLU A 3 20.53 77.67 42.81
N ASN A 4 21.55 77.12 43.49
CA ASN A 4 21.42 75.93 44.33
C ASN A 4 20.64 76.22 45.62
N ALA A 5 19.84 75.25 46.07
CA ALA A 5 19.23 75.21 47.39
C ALA A 5 19.74 73.98 48.16
N THR A 6 20.47 74.19 49.26
CA THR A 6 21.04 73.10 50.07
C THR A 6 20.54 73.17 51.50
N LEU A 7 20.04 72.05 52.04
CA LEU A 7 19.51 71.93 53.38
C LEU A 7 20.09 70.69 54.08
N THR A 8 20.84 70.88 55.16
CA THR A 8 21.47 69.77 55.90
C THR A 8 21.03 69.76 57.35
N ALA A 9 20.65 68.59 57.87
CA ALA A 9 20.29 68.36 59.27
C ALA A 9 21.08 67.17 59.85
N VAL A 10 21.45 67.24 61.14
CA VAL A 10 22.16 66.13 61.81
C VAL A 10 21.20 65.07 62.35
N GLY A 11 19.99 65.47 62.75
CA GLY A 11 18.86 64.58 63.07
C GLY A 11 17.72 64.81 62.07
N ASN A 12 16.48 64.46 62.43
CA ASN A 12 15.34 64.49 61.51
C ASN A 12 15.14 65.83 60.79
N GLN A 13 14.66 65.75 59.55
CA GLN A 13 14.40 66.89 58.67
C GLN A 13 12.95 66.85 58.17
N THR A 14 12.16 67.86 58.54
CA THR A 14 10.80 68.07 58.01
C THR A 14 10.78 69.36 57.19
N VAL A 15 10.33 69.28 55.93
CA VAL A 15 10.39 70.39 54.98
C VAL A 15 9.08 70.48 54.22
N GLU A 16 8.39 71.60 54.32
CA GLU A 16 7.17 71.84 53.53
C GLU A 16 7.53 72.07 52.06
N SER A 17 8.49 72.97 51.77
CA SER A 17 8.94 73.17 50.40
C SER A 17 10.39 73.63 50.29
N VAL A 18 11.07 73.16 49.23
CA VAL A 18 12.36 73.66 48.74
C VAL A 18 12.25 73.91 47.24
N THR A 19 12.75 75.06 46.80
CA THR A 19 12.77 75.41 45.38
C THR A 19 14.13 75.97 44.98
N ALA A 20 14.78 75.36 44.00
CA ALA A 20 15.97 75.83 43.30
C ALA A 20 15.59 76.10 41.84
N VAL A 21 15.49 77.36 41.43
CA VAL A 21 14.85 77.72 40.15
C VAL A 21 15.67 77.29 38.94
N ASN A 22 16.99 77.54 38.94
CA ASN A 22 17.85 77.30 37.76
C ASN A 22 18.85 76.15 37.93
N LYS A 23 19.01 75.61 39.14
CA LYS A 23 20.04 74.63 39.50
C LYS A 23 19.49 73.55 40.43
N ASN A 24 20.33 73.09 41.36
CA ASN A 24 20.12 71.85 42.07
C ASN A 24 19.49 72.11 43.44
N ALA A 25 18.59 71.23 43.86
CA ALA A 25 18.12 71.13 45.23
C ALA A 25 18.80 69.94 45.90
N THR A 26 19.42 70.15 47.06
CA THR A 26 20.12 69.10 47.82
C THR A 26 19.66 69.11 49.27
N LEU A 27 19.02 68.03 49.72
CA LEU A 27 18.56 67.87 51.10
C LEU A 27 19.24 66.65 51.71
N GLN A 28 19.87 66.82 52.87
CA GLN A 28 20.57 65.73 53.56
C GLN A 28 20.23 65.72 55.04
N THR A 29 19.93 64.56 55.60
CA THR A 29 19.71 64.38 57.03
C THR A 29 20.38 63.12 57.59
N GLY A 30 20.87 63.21 58.83
CA GLY A 30 21.33 62.07 59.62
C GLY A 30 20.22 61.30 60.37
N GLY A 31 18.96 61.68 60.18
CA GLY A 31 17.78 60.99 60.73
C GLY A 31 16.70 60.75 59.67
N GLU A 32 15.43 60.80 60.08
CA GLU A 32 14.28 60.68 59.17
C GLU A 32 14.07 61.95 58.34
N GLN A 33 13.56 61.81 57.12
CA GLN A 33 13.27 62.90 56.21
C GLN A 33 11.79 62.87 55.79
N VAL A 34 11.07 63.97 56.00
CA VAL A 34 9.70 64.16 55.50
C VAL A 34 9.66 65.45 54.69
N VAL A 35 9.36 65.35 53.39
CA VAL A 35 9.37 66.49 52.48
C VAL A 35 8.12 66.53 51.63
N SER A 36 7.37 67.65 51.69
CA SER A 36 6.17 67.79 50.86
C SER A 36 6.49 68.22 49.42
N THR A 37 7.37 69.20 49.20
CA THR A 37 7.71 69.58 47.82
C THR A 37 9.18 69.96 47.65
N VAL A 38 9.85 69.34 46.70
CA VAL A 38 11.14 69.77 46.16
C VAL A 38 10.98 70.08 44.69
N THR A 39 11.39 71.28 44.27
CA THR A 39 11.50 71.65 42.86
C THR A 39 12.92 72.10 42.56
N ALA A 40 13.56 71.48 41.57
CA ALA A 40 14.88 71.84 41.07
C ALA A 40 14.83 72.11 39.56
N GLY A 41 15.48 73.17 39.11
CA GLY A 41 15.64 73.49 37.69
C GLY A 41 16.56 72.52 36.95
N LYS A 42 17.44 71.84 37.69
CA LYS A 42 18.31 70.75 37.20
C LYS A 42 18.11 69.51 38.07
N ASP A 43 18.97 69.29 39.07
CA ASP A 43 18.96 68.03 39.84
C ASP A 43 18.30 68.19 41.22
N ALA A 44 17.52 67.20 41.64
CA ALA A 44 17.03 67.09 43.02
C ALA A 44 17.68 65.88 43.71
N ALA A 45 18.49 66.12 44.74
CA ALA A 45 19.17 65.09 45.51
C ALA A 45 18.68 65.10 46.97
N LEU A 46 18.07 64.02 47.43
CA LEU A 46 17.58 63.86 48.79
C LEU A 46 18.26 62.64 49.43
N THR A 47 18.80 62.80 50.63
CA THR A 47 19.46 61.70 51.37
C THR A 47 19.04 61.71 52.84
N ALA A 48 18.53 60.58 53.31
CA ALA A 48 18.15 60.33 54.69
C ALA A 48 18.89 59.11 55.23
N ALA A 49 19.39 59.19 56.46
CA ALA A 49 19.95 58.01 57.14
C ALA A 49 18.88 57.11 57.79
N GLY A 50 17.68 57.66 58.04
CA GLY A 50 16.49 56.93 58.48
C GLY A 50 15.45 56.83 57.37
N ASP A 51 14.17 56.74 57.72
CA ASP A 51 13.06 56.70 56.75
C ASP A 51 12.96 57.99 55.94
N GLN A 52 12.53 57.88 54.69
CA GLN A 52 12.31 59.00 53.79
C GLN A 52 10.87 58.97 53.27
N THR A 53 10.13 60.06 53.49
CA THR A 53 8.79 60.30 52.92
C THR A 53 8.87 61.54 52.05
N ALA A 54 8.51 61.40 50.78
CA ALA A 54 8.56 62.49 49.81
C ALA A 54 7.25 62.55 49.00
N ASP A 55 6.48 63.63 49.19
CA ASP A 55 5.22 63.81 48.47
C ASP A 55 5.55 64.19 47.01
N THR A 56 6.19 65.32 46.74
CA THR A 56 6.58 65.69 45.37
C THR A 56 8.06 66.07 45.27
N VAL A 57 8.80 65.37 44.42
CA VAL A 57 10.16 65.75 44.00
C VAL A 57 10.17 65.94 42.50
N LYS A 58 10.39 67.18 42.06
CA LYS A 58 10.48 67.56 40.65
C LYS A 58 11.87 68.07 40.31
N ALA A 59 12.52 67.42 39.35
CA ALA A 59 13.82 67.79 38.81
C ALA A 59 13.72 68.07 37.31
N GLY A 60 14.42 69.09 36.82
CA GLY A 60 14.51 69.38 35.39
C GLY A 60 15.40 68.38 34.63
N GLU A 61 16.37 67.77 35.32
CA GLU A 61 17.29 66.76 34.81
C GLU A 61 17.13 65.49 35.65
N ASP A 62 17.90 65.32 36.73
CA ASP A 62 17.90 64.07 37.51
C ASP A 62 17.28 64.20 38.92
N ALA A 63 16.51 63.20 39.34
CA ALA A 63 16.06 63.05 40.73
C ALA A 63 16.76 61.86 41.39
N SER A 64 17.45 62.09 42.51
CA SER A 64 18.19 61.07 43.26
C SER A 64 17.73 61.05 44.72
N LEU A 65 17.08 59.98 45.15
CA LEU A 65 16.61 59.80 46.52
C LEU A 65 17.34 58.60 47.16
N SER A 66 17.82 58.76 48.39
CA SER A 66 18.50 57.70 49.13
C SER A 66 18.04 57.66 50.59
N SER A 67 17.55 56.49 51.03
CA SER A 67 17.07 56.24 52.39
C SER A 67 17.90 55.14 53.06
N GLY A 68 18.30 55.34 54.31
CA GLY A 68 18.96 54.33 55.12
C GLY A 68 18.00 53.28 55.71
N SER A 69 16.69 53.45 55.51
CA SER A 69 15.61 52.57 55.98
C SER A 69 14.50 52.51 54.91
N GLU A 70 13.23 52.81 55.23
CA GLU A 70 12.13 52.77 54.25
C GLU A 70 12.06 54.06 53.41
N MET A 71 11.51 53.96 52.20
CA MET A 71 11.19 55.08 51.33
C MET A 71 9.71 55.03 50.95
N LYS A 72 9.01 56.14 51.13
CA LYS A 72 7.58 56.34 50.82
C LYS A 72 7.44 57.49 49.83
N LEU A 73 6.76 57.25 48.73
CA LEU A 73 6.76 58.14 47.57
C LEU A 73 5.33 58.46 47.12
N GLN A 74 5.04 59.74 46.84
CA GLN A 74 3.87 60.09 46.03
C GLN A 74 4.26 60.36 44.59
N HIS A 75 5.14 61.33 44.32
CA HIS A 75 5.58 61.68 42.96
C HIS A 75 7.06 62.06 42.89
N VAL A 76 7.84 61.30 42.14
CA VAL A 76 9.21 61.63 41.74
C VAL A 76 9.23 61.83 40.23
N ILE A 77 9.39 63.09 39.81
CA ILE A 77 9.35 63.51 38.41
C ILE A 77 10.73 64.04 38.02
N ALA A 78 11.42 63.33 37.14
CA ALA A 78 12.70 63.72 36.57
C ALA A 78 12.58 63.94 35.06
N GLY A 79 13.28 64.94 34.53
CA GLY A 79 13.33 65.17 33.08
C GLY A 79 14.15 64.11 32.33
N GLU A 80 15.14 63.52 32.99
CA GLU A 80 16.02 62.49 32.44
C GLU A 80 16.01 61.21 33.29
N SER A 81 16.64 61.21 34.47
CA SER A 81 16.81 59.99 35.28
C SER A 81 16.21 60.10 36.69
N ALA A 82 15.51 59.04 37.13
CA ALA A 82 15.12 58.86 38.52
C ALA A 82 15.93 57.72 39.15
N THR A 83 16.73 58.03 40.17
CA THR A 83 17.52 57.05 40.94
C THR A 83 17.02 57.00 42.38
N LEU A 84 16.48 55.85 42.78
CA LEU A 84 15.89 55.62 44.10
C LEU A 84 16.63 54.47 44.77
N SER A 85 17.12 54.68 45.99
CA SER A 85 17.81 53.64 46.74
C SER A 85 17.37 53.64 48.20
N ALA A 86 16.94 52.49 48.71
CA ALA A 86 16.57 52.32 50.10
C ALA A 86 17.23 51.06 50.67
N ASN A 87 17.61 51.10 51.94
CA ASN A 87 18.02 49.86 52.61
C ASN A 87 16.80 48.95 52.85
N GLY A 88 15.65 49.54 53.24
CA GLY A 88 14.37 48.87 53.43
C GLY A 88 13.45 48.99 52.21
N ASN A 89 12.14 48.94 52.45
CA ASN A 89 11.14 48.94 51.38
C ASN A 89 11.03 50.28 50.65
N ILE A 90 10.72 50.25 49.35
CA ILE A 90 10.29 51.42 48.58
C ILE A 90 8.81 51.27 48.28
N LEU A 91 7.99 52.22 48.72
CA LEU A 91 6.56 52.04 48.88
C LEU A 91 5.78 53.20 48.26
N ASP A 92 4.66 52.85 47.63
CA ASP A 92 3.62 53.81 47.28
C ASP A 92 3.00 54.40 48.57
N ASP A 93 2.90 55.73 48.60
CA ASP A 93 2.31 56.54 49.66
C ASP A 93 1.30 57.58 49.10
N ARG A 94 0.89 57.42 47.84
CA ARG A 94 -0.16 58.24 47.20
C ARG A 94 -1.49 58.05 47.90
N GLU A 95 -2.31 59.09 47.89
CA GLU A 95 -3.66 59.01 48.42
C GLU A 95 -4.59 58.27 47.44
N GLU A 96 -5.66 57.67 47.99
CA GLU A 96 -6.66 56.99 47.17
C GLU A 96 -7.30 57.95 46.15
N GLY A 97 -7.30 57.57 44.87
CA GLY A 97 -7.82 58.40 43.78
C GLY A 97 -6.78 59.29 43.10
N ASP A 98 -5.52 59.22 43.51
CA ASP A 98 -4.39 59.74 42.74
C ASP A 98 -3.99 58.72 41.65
N TYR A 99 -3.94 59.19 40.41
CA TYR A 99 -3.65 58.37 39.22
C TYR A 99 -2.31 58.74 38.56
N ASP A 100 -1.61 59.75 39.06
CA ASP A 100 -0.28 60.11 38.57
C ASP A 100 0.75 59.10 39.09
N ALA A 101 1.74 58.73 38.27
CA ALA A 101 2.72 57.72 38.64
C ALA A 101 3.56 58.12 39.88
N ASN A 102 4.03 57.13 40.64
CA ASN A 102 5.03 57.35 41.68
C ASN A 102 6.35 57.85 41.12
N VAL A 103 6.74 57.32 39.96
CA VAL A 103 8.00 57.67 39.30
C VAL A 103 7.76 57.99 37.83
N VAL A 104 8.15 59.19 37.41
CA VAL A 104 8.11 59.64 36.03
C VAL A 104 9.52 60.06 35.61
N ALA A 105 10.10 59.38 34.62
CA ALA A 105 11.42 59.68 34.07
C ALA A 105 11.59 59.07 32.68
N LYS A 106 12.70 59.35 31.99
CA LYS A 106 13.08 58.57 30.80
C LYS A 106 13.79 57.29 31.20
N ILE A 107 14.67 57.38 32.20
CA ILE A 107 15.44 56.25 32.74
C ILE A 107 15.17 56.13 34.24
N GLY A 108 14.92 54.91 34.71
CA GLY A 108 14.73 54.61 36.13
C GLY A 108 15.79 53.64 36.67
N SER A 109 16.23 53.86 37.90
CA SER A 109 17.03 52.90 38.67
C SER A 109 16.49 52.86 40.10
N ILE A 110 15.96 51.73 40.53
CA ILE A 110 15.29 51.57 41.83
C ILE A 110 15.90 50.39 42.57
N SER A 111 16.52 50.62 43.72
CA SER A 111 17.17 49.56 44.51
C SER A 111 16.68 49.49 45.95
N SER A 112 16.44 48.27 46.42
CA SER A 112 16.07 47.96 47.81
C SER A 112 16.99 46.87 48.37
N GLU A 113 17.93 47.23 49.24
CA GLU A 113 19.02 46.32 49.66
C GLU A 113 18.52 45.13 50.50
N THR A 114 17.50 45.34 51.35
CA THR A 114 16.95 44.31 52.25
C THR A 114 15.42 44.20 52.18
N GLY A 115 14.76 45.09 51.43
CA GLY A 115 13.31 45.17 51.33
C GLY A 115 12.77 44.83 49.95
N SER A 116 11.49 45.19 49.75
CA SER A 116 10.77 45.06 48.48
C SER A 116 10.59 46.43 47.81
N ILE A 117 10.36 46.42 46.51
CA ILE A 117 9.90 47.57 45.72
C ILE A 117 8.41 47.37 45.48
N GLY A 118 7.57 48.27 45.99
CA GLY A 118 6.11 48.14 46.00
C GLY A 118 5.60 47.07 46.97
N ARG A 119 4.27 46.91 47.04
CA ARG A 119 3.58 45.88 47.84
C ARG A 119 2.81 44.91 46.95
N ASP A 120 2.55 43.69 47.45
CA ASP A 120 1.87 42.62 46.71
C ASP A 120 0.36 42.87 46.47
N SER A 121 -0.25 43.84 47.16
CA SER A 121 -1.66 44.25 47.04
C SER A 121 -1.86 45.46 46.10
N ASP A 122 -3.01 46.14 46.16
CA ASP A 122 -3.39 47.32 45.36
C ASP A 122 -2.49 48.58 45.54
N SER A 123 -1.32 48.44 46.18
CA SER A 123 -0.34 49.52 46.40
C SER A 123 1.03 49.13 45.84
N ARG A 124 1.01 48.67 44.58
CA ARG A 124 2.22 48.50 43.78
C ARG A 124 2.80 49.87 43.46
N LEU A 125 4.07 49.90 43.06
CA LEU A 125 4.70 51.15 42.68
C LEU A 125 4.35 51.47 41.22
N ASP A 126 3.64 52.58 41.00
CA ASP A 126 3.30 53.03 39.65
C ASP A 126 4.48 53.76 39.01
N VAL A 127 4.82 53.37 37.79
CA VAL A 127 5.97 53.89 37.05
C VAL A 127 5.55 54.30 35.63
N SER A 128 6.06 55.43 35.18
CA SER A 128 5.94 55.93 33.81
C SER A 128 7.36 56.22 33.30
N ILE A 129 8.01 55.20 32.75
CA ILE A 129 9.41 55.24 32.32
C ILE A 129 9.49 55.05 30.81
N SER A 130 9.89 56.07 30.07
CA SER A 130 9.77 56.05 28.59
C SER A 130 10.86 55.24 27.87
N ASN A 131 11.99 54.93 28.51
CA ASN A 131 13.09 54.20 27.86
C ASN A 131 13.40 52.88 28.58
N PHE A 132 13.91 52.95 29.82
CA PHE A 132 14.39 51.76 30.51
C PHE A 132 14.40 51.92 32.02
N LEU A 133 13.93 50.89 32.72
CA LEU A 133 13.93 50.78 34.17
C LEU A 133 14.83 49.64 34.61
N VAL A 134 15.72 49.88 35.58
CA VAL A 134 16.44 48.84 36.31
C VAL A 134 15.90 48.76 37.72
N THR A 135 15.57 47.56 38.19
CA THR A 135 15.24 47.30 39.58
C THR A 135 16.14 46.23 40.19
N ASP A 136 16.52 46.43 41.45
CA ASP A 136 17.41 45.54 42.19
C ASP A 136 16.93 45.42 43.64
N SER A 137 16.32 44.29 44.00
CA SER A 137 15.68 44.10 45.30
C SER A 137 16.04 42.77 45.96
N CYS A 138 16.10 42.77 47.29
CA CYS A 138 16.21 41.52 48.05
C CYS A 138 14.87 40.78 48.11
N GLY A 139 13.78 41.54 48.36
CA GLY A 139 12.39 41.10 48.39
C GLY A 139 11.69 41.20 47.04
N ASN A 140 10.37 41.38 47.05
CA ASN A 140 9.54 41.40 45.84
C ASN A 140 9.74 42.70 45.06
N THR A 141 9.50 42.64 43.75
CA THR A 141 9.38 43.83 42.89
C THR A 141 7.97 43.84 42.32
N ASN A 142 7.16 44.79 42.77
CA ASN A 142 5.75 44.94 42.44
C ASN A 142 5.52 46.28 41.74
N LEU A 143 5.28 46.25 40.44
CA LEU A 143 5.16 47.45 39.62
C LEU A 143 3.82 47.51 38.88
N ASN A 144 3.37 48.74 38.64
CA ASN A 144 2.37 49.06 37.61
C ASN A 144 2.99 50.02 36.59
N ALA A 145 3.12 49.60 35.35
CA ALA A 145 3.56 50.43 34.24
C ALA A 145 2.39 51.20 33.63
N ILE A 146 2.53 52.52 33.53
CA ILE A 146 1.63 53.39 32.78
C ILE A 146 2.23 53.57 31.38
N GLY A 147 1.63 52.89 30.40
CA GLY A 147 2.16 52.74 29.05
C GLY A 147 3.15 51.59 28.91
N ASP A 148 3.99 51.65 27.88
CA ASP A 148 5.00 50.63 27.60
C ASP A 148 6.14 50.69 28.63
N LEU A 149 6.69 49.53 28.98
CA LEU A 149 7.82 49.45 29.90
C LEU A 149 8.87 48.46 29.41
N THR A 150 10.12 48.94 29.28
CA THR A 150 11.30 48.06 29.23
C THR A 150 11.97 48.00 30.60
N LEU A 151 12.07 46.80 31.17
CA LEU A 151 12.50 46.54 32.54
C LEU A 151 13.65 45.52 32.56
N THR A 152 14.68 45.79 33.36
CA THR A 152 15.58 44.76 33.89
C THR A 152 15.40 44.65 35.40
N ALA A 153 14.89 43.51 35.85
CA ALA A 153 14.54 43.29 37.24
C ALA A 153 15.33 42.12 37.83
N ASP A 154 16.17 42.44 38.82
CA ASP A 154 16.90 41.48 39.61
C ASP A 154 16.31 41.38 41.02
N THR A 155 15.81 40.19 41.38
CA THR A 155 15.27 39.89 42.71
C THR A 155 16.10 38.78 43.36
N GLN A 156 16.65 39.01 44.55
CA GLN A 156 17.47 37.99 45.22
C GLN A 156 16.62 36.81 45.73
N THR A 157 15.62 37.10 46.58
CA THR A 157 14.73 36.08 47.17
C THR A 157 13.26 36.31 46.89
N GLY A 158 12.89 37.51 46.44
CA GLY A 158 11.51 37.83 46.12
C GLY A 158 11.07 37.42 44.73
N ILE A 159 9.86 37.87 44.41
CA ILE A 159 9.09 37.56 43.21
C ILE A 159 8.87 38.85 42.41
N LEU A 160 8.94 38.74 41.08
CA LEU A 160 8.61 39.83 40.17
C LEU A 160 7.13 39.80 39.79
N HIS A 161 6.43 40.92 40.03
CA HIS A 161 5.07 41.18 39.57
C HIS A 161 5.01 42.51 38.82
N VAL A 162 4.42 42.52 37.62
CA VAL A 162 4.32 43.72 36.79
C VAL A 162 2.99 43.72 36.06
N ASP A 163 2.21 44.79 36.25
CA ASP A 163 1.04 45.05 35.40
C ASP A 163 1.35 46.23 34.48
N GLY A 164 0.87 46.21 33.24
CA GLY A 164 1.11 47.26 32.24
C GLY A 164 -0.15 47.61 31.45
N THR A 165 -0.33 48.90 31.16
CA THR A 165 -1.40 49.36 30.24
C THR A 165 -0.96 49.38 28.78
N GLY A 166 0.32 49.12 28.49
CA GLY A 166 0.89 48.96 27.15
C GLY A 166 1.79 47.71 27.11
N ASP A 167 2.83 47.73 26.27
CA ASP A 167 3.72 46.58 26.08
C ASP A 167 4.72 46.42 27.24
N LEU A 168 5.02 45.18 27.63
CA LEU A 168 6.01 44.86 28.66
C LEU A 168 7.18 44.10 28.05
N THR A 169 8.37 44.70 28.07
CA THR A 169 9.63 44.02 27.74
C THR A 169 10.46 43.85 29.01
N ILE A 170 10.59 42.62 29.50
CA ILE A 170 11.16 42.31 30.81
C ILE A 170 12.38 41.42 30.64
N GLY A 171 13.47 41.72 31.37
CA GLY A 171 14.61 40.83 31.49
C GLY A 171 15.26 40.86 32.87
N ASN A 172 16.28 40.03 33.07
CA ASN A 172 17.11 40.04 34.28
C ASN A 172 18.58 39.78 33.95
N THR A 173 19.46 40.13 34.88
CA THR A 173 20.89 39.84 34.78
C THR A 173 21.24 38.52 35.47
N ASP A 174 22.50 38.10 35.37
CA ASP A 174 23.02 36.91 36.07
C ASP A 174 23.35 37.16 37.56
N LYS A 175 23.03 38.35 38.08
CA LYS A 175 23.41 38.80 39.43
C LYS A 175 22.91 37.88 40.54
N TYR A 176 21.69 37.36 40.43
CA TYR A 176 21.06 36.49 41.43
C TYR A 176 20.51 35.21 40.81
N ASN A 177 20.25 34.20 41.65
CA ASN A 177 19.60 32.94 41.28
C ASN A 177 20.21 32.24 40.05
N ASN A 178 21.52 32.41 39.82
CA ASN A 178 22.22 31.92 38.63
C ASN A 178 21.60 32.41 37.31
N GLY A 179 21.09 33.64 37.29
CA GLY A 179 20.39 34.23 36.15
C GLY A 179 18.93 33.83 36.00
N ASN A 180 18.39 32.99 36.89
CA ASN A 180 16.95 32.68 36.86
C ASN A 180 16.10 33.85 37.34
N MET A 181 14.94 34.04 36.71
CA MET A 181 13.93 35.02 37.12
C MET A 181 12.87 34.34 37.99
N ASN A 182 12.66 34.84 39.22
CA ASN A 182 11.54 34.43 40.08
C ASN A 182 10.25 35.10 39.60
N LEU A 183 9.51 34.42 38.73
CA LEU A 183 8.37 35.00 38.03
C LEU A 183 7.07 34.83 38.82
N GLY A 184 6.40 35.94 39.09
CA GLY A 184 5.07 35.99 39.67
C GLY A 184 3.99 36.18 38.60
N ALA A 185 3.21 37.25 38.75
CA ALA A 185 2.15 37.62 37.81
C ALA A 185 2.60 38.80 36.93
N ILE A 186 2.59 38.59 35.61
CA ILE A 186 2.86 39.59 34.59
C ILE A 186 1.61 39.74 33.72
N GLU A 187 1.12 40.96 33.56
CA GLU A 187 -0.10 41.23 32.79
C GLU A 187 0.02 42.54 32.02
N ALA A 188 -0.16 42.48 30.71
CA ALA A 188 -0.20 43.64 29.83
C ALA A 188 -1.52 43.73 29.08
N GLN A 189 -1.93 44.94 28.71
CA GLN A 189 -2.98 45.14 27.70
C GLN A 189 -2.45 45.01 26.26
N GLY A 190 -1.13 45.13 26.07
CA GLY A 190 -0.43 44.87 24.82
C GLY A 190 0.44 43.61 24.92
N ASP A 191 1.58 43.61 24.23
CA ASP A 191 2.48 42.46 24.13
C ASP A 191 3.32 42.26 25.40
N VAL A 192 3.67 41.00 25.69
CA VAL A 192 4.60 40.65 26.77
C VAL A 192 5.80 39.90 26.20
N SER A 193 6.99 40.49 26.35
CA SER A 193 8.27 39.86 26.02
C SER A 193 9.11 39.66 27.28
N ILE A 194 9.48 38.43 27.61
CA ILE A 194 10.28 38.08 28.79
C ILE A 194 11.56 37.36 28.35
N THR A 195 12.72 37.94 28.66
CA THR A 195 14.04 37.33 28.43
C THR A 195 14.77 37.09 29.74
N SER A 196 14.86 35.84 30.18
CA SER A 196 15.68 35.46 31.33
C SER A 196 17.09 35.03 30.92
N THR A 197 18.10 35.43 31.70
CA THR A 197 19.49 34.99 31.47
C THR A 197 19.70 33.51 31.83
N GLY A 198 18.92 32.96 32.76
CA GLY A 198 18.80 31.54 33.07
C GLY A 198 17.48 30.99 32.54
N GLY A 199 16.65 30.45 33.44
CA GLY A 199 15.25 30.08 33.19
C GLY A 199 14.27 30.78 34.13
N LEU A 200 13.00 30.37 34.04
CA LEU A 200 11.91 30.92 34.85
C LEU A 200 11.62 30.02 36.06
N ILE A 201 11.74 30.59 37.25
CA ILE A 201 11.29 29.96 38.49
C ILE A 201 9.90 30.51 38.79
N LEU A 202 8.88 29.74 38.45
CA LEU A 202 7.48 30.14 38.64
C LEU A 202 7.15 30.23 40.14
N GLN A 203 6.48 31.29 40.55
CA GLN A 203 6.11 31.57 41.94
C GLN A 203 4.60 31.90 42.06
N ASP A 204 4.19 32.49 43.17
CA ASP A 204 2.80 32.89 43.40
C ASP A 204 2.36 33.92 42.35
N LYS A 205 1.12 33.79 41.89
CA LYS A 205 0.48 34.63 40.88
C LYS A 205 -0.65 35.49 41.45
N LEU A 206 -0.67 35.68 42.78
CA LEU A 206 -1.62 36.55 43.49
C LEU A 206 -3.08 36.20 43.21
N GLY A 207 -3.37 34.90 43.06
CA GLY A 207 -4.71 34.40 42.78
C GLY A 207 -5.21 34.58 41.33
N ARG A 208 -4.40 35.11 40.41
CA ARG A 208 -4.73 35.19 38.97
C ARG A 208 -4.79 33.81 38.33
N ASN A 209 -5.37 33.70 37.13
CA ASN A 209 -5.46 32.42 36.44
C ASN A 209 -4.14 32.04 35.73
N ALA A 210 -3.49 33.00 35.06
CA ALA A 210 -2.20 32.83 34.40
C ALA A 210 -1.04 33.47 35.17
N GLN A 211 0.20 33.04 34.89
CA GLN A 211 1.42 33.74 35.27
C GLN A 211 1.71 34.90 34.32
N VAL A 212 1.46 34.72 33.02
CA VAL A 212 1.70 35.74 31.99
C VAL A 212 0.43 35.93 31.15
N LYS A 213 -0.01 37.17 31.00
CA LYS A 213 -1.13 37.56 30.14
C LYS A 213 -0.75 38.74 29.26
N GLY A 214 -1.08 38.67 27.96
CA GLY A 214 -0.80 39.72 26.98
C GLY A 214 -1.54 39.48 25.66
N GLU A 215 -1.41 40.40 24.71
CA GLU A 215 -1.90 40.23 23.33
C GLU A 215 -1.08 39.12 22.64
N ASN A 216 0.21 39.35 22.44
CA ASN A 216 1.19 38.31 22.11
C ASN A 216 2.14 38.05 23.30
N ILE A 217 2.69 36.84 23.37
CA ILE A 217 3.59 36.43 24.45
C ILE A 217 4.88 35.85 23.84
N ASP A 218 6.00 36.54 24.05
CA ASP A 218 7.34 36.10 23.65
C ASP A 218 8.18 35.74 24.88
N LEU A 219 8.65 34.51 24.96
CA LEU A 219 9.41 33.99 26.10
C LEU A 219 10.77 33.49 25.65
N THR A 220 11.82 33.87 26.37
CA THR A 220 13.18 33.37 26.14
C THR A 220 13.88 33.07 27.45
N ALA A 221 14.30 31.83 27.62
CA ALA A 221 15.24 31.39 28.65
C ALA A 221 16.58 31.06 27.98
N LYS A 222 17.60 31.89 28.22
CA LYS A 222 18.92 31.73 27.55
C LYS A 222 19.75 30.55 28.08
N ASN A 223 19.42 30.03 29.25
CA ASN A 223 20.09 28.88 29.85
C ASN A 223 19.22 28.26 30.95
N GLY A 224 18.10 27.65 30.57
CA GLY A 224 17.18 27.04 31.52
C GLY A 224 15.77 26.84 30.98
N ASN A 225 14.86 26.47 31.87
CA ASN A 225 13.52 26.04 31.47
C ASN A 225 12.51 27.19 31.44
N LEU A 226 11.54 27.09 30.53
CA LEU A 226 10.27 27.80 30.55
C LEU A 226 9.22 26.86 31.16
N GLY A 227 9.15 26.81 32.49
CA GLY A 227 8.27 25.87 33.21
C GLY A 227 8.88 24.47 33.39
N THR A 228 8.13 23.56 34.02
CA THR A 228 8.51 22.14 34.19
C THR A 228 7.26 21.26 34.17
N LEU A 229 7.37 19.96 33.90
CA LEU A 229 6.21 19.05 33.91
C LEU A 229 5.39 19.09 35.22
N ASN A 230 6.04 19.29 36.37
CA ASN A 230 5.36 19.39 37.68
C ASN A 230 4.78 20.79 37.96
N LYS A 231 5.26 21.81 37.24
CA LYS A 231 4.87 23.21 37.41
C LYS A 231 4.96 23.89 36.04
N PRO A 232 3.97 23.69 35.16
CA PRO A 232 3.94 24.33 33.84
C PRO A 232 3.77 25.84 33.98
N LEU A 233 4.29 26.59 33.02
CA LEU A 233 4.03 28.02 32.91
C LEU A 233 2.63 28.23 32.36
N LEU A 234 1.76 28.88 33.14
CA LEU A 234 0.40 29.20 32.70
C LEU A 234 0.42 30.54 31.96
N VAL A 235 -0.07 30.55 30.73
CA VAL A 235 -0.17 31.73 29.87
C VAL A 235 -1.63 31.97 29.48
N ASP A 236 -1.95 33.21 29.11
CA ASP A 236 -3.26 33.66 28.61
C ASP A 236 -3.01 34.67 27.48
N THR A 237 -2.94 34.19 26.24
CA THR A 237 -2.89 35.04 25.04
C THR A 237 -4.27 35.62 24.73
N ALA A 238 -4.33 36.78 24.06
CA ALA A 238 -5.60 37.27 23.52
C ALA A 238 -6.13 36.35 22.41
N ASP A 239 -7.42 36.49 22.05
CA ASP A 239 -8.02 35.81 20.91
C ASP A 239 -7.24 36.12 19.61
N GLY A 240 -6.64 35.10 19.01
CA GLY A 240 -5.75 35.22 17.85
C GLY A 240 -4.34 35.74 18.14
N GLY A 241 -3.97 35.88 19.42
CA GLY A 241 -2.62 36.22 19.87
C GLY A 241 -1.63 35.07 19.67
N VAL A 242 -0.36 35.40 19.52
CA VAL A 242 0.71 34.43 19.20
C VAL A 242 1.61 34.19 20.42
N LEU A 243 1.94 32.91 20.66
CA LEU A 243 2.92 32.46 21.63
C LEU A 243 4.23 32.06 20.96
N SER A 244 5.34 32.71 21.32
CA SER A 244 6.70 32.24 20.99
C SER A 244 7.47 31.88 22.26
N ALA A 245 8.20 30.78 22.25
CA ALA A 245 8.90 30.27 23.44
C ALA A 245 10.22 29.59 23.10
N ILE A 246 11.33 30.17 23.55
CA ILE A 246 12.69 29.67 23.31
C ILE A 246 13.35 29.30 24.64
N ALA A 247 13.74 28.05 24.80
CA ALA A 247 14.54 27.56 25.93
C ALA A 247 15.87 26.98 25.43
N ASP A 248 16.94 27.77 25.57
CA ASP A 248 18.30 27.33 25.29
C ASP A 248 18.81 26.49 26.48
N ASN A 249 19.32 25.29 26.21
CA ASN A 249 19.78 24.34 27.23
C ASN A 249 18.72 24.05 28.32
N GLY A 250 17.47 23.86 27.91
CA GLY A 250 16.35 23.66 28.82
C GLY A 250 15.09 23.19 28.11
N THR A 251 13.99 23.11 28.86
CA THR A 251 12.67 22.61 28.41
C THR A 251 11.65 23.73 28.26
N VAL A 252 10.67 23.54 27.38
CA VAL A 252 9.48 24.39 27.26
C VAL A 252 8.27 23.60 27.76
N VAL A 253 7.64 24.04 28.85
CA VAL A 253 6.43 23.42 29.39
C VAL A 253 5.40 24.51 29.70
N ILE A 254 4.45 24.70 28.79
CA ILE A 254 3.49 25.81 28.79
C ILE A 254 2.05 25.30 28.72
N THR A 255 1.16 25.98 29.43
CA THR A 255 -0.29 25.73 29.38
C THR A 255 -1.04 27.02 29.09
N GLU A 256 -1.74 27.08 27.95
CA GLU A 256 -2.73 28.11 27.62
C GLU A 256 -4.05 27.78 28.32
N ILE A 257 -4.67 28.78 28.96
CA ILE A 257 -5.75 28.58 29.93
C ILE A 257 -7.14 28.93 29.41
N SER A 258 -7.27 29.73 28.35
CA SER A 258 -8.56 30.36 28.01
C SER A 258 -9.05 30.10 26.57
N ASP A 259 -8.16 30.09 25.58
CA ASP A 259 -8.49 30.03 24.16
C ASP A 259 -7.48 29.17 23.36
N ASP A 260 -7.62 29.14 22.02
CA ASP A 260 -6.70 28.43 21.13
C ASP A 260 -5.25 28.94 21.32
N MET A 261 -4.28 28.04 21.46
CA MET A 261 -2.86 28.37 21.50
C MET A 261 -2.33 28.48 20.06
N THR A 262 -2.19 29.70 19.57
CA THR A 262 -1.56 29.95 18.27
C THR A 262 -0.06 30.13 18.46
N ILE A 263 0.74 29.25 17.89
CA ILE A 263 2.20 29.25 18.06
C ILE A 263 2.92 30.07 16.99
N GLY A 264 3.92 30.83 17.42
CA GLY A 264 4.94 31.43 16.58
C GLY A 264 6.11 30.46 16.45
N THR A 265 7.25 30.82 17.04
CA THR A 265 8.41 29.94 17.13
C THR A 265 8.51 29.32 18.52
N VAL A 266 8.55 27.99 18.60
CA VAL A 266 8.82 27.27 19.84
C VAL A 266 10.09 26.42 19.68
N SER A 267 11.08 26.60 20.56
CA SER A 267 12.37 25.92 20.45
C SER A 267 12.89 25.47 21.81
N SER A 268 13.40 24.23 21.90
CA SER A 268 14.04 23.67 23.10
C SER A 268 15.32 22.93 22.72
N THR A 269 16.48 23.40 23.19
CA THR A 269 17.79 22.82 22.82
C THR A 269 18.55 22.30 24.03
N GLY A 270 19.53 21.41 23.81
CA GLY A 270 20.46 20.91 24.81
C GLY A 270 20.02 19.62 25.53
N ALA A 271 20.86 19.11 26.44
CA ALA A 271 20.64 17.81 27.07
C ALA A 271 19.42 17.81 28.00
N GLY A 272 18.46 16.90 27.75
CA GLY A 272 17.21 16.81 28.51
C GLY A 272 16.19 17.90 28.13
N SER A 273 16.34 18.48 26.93
CA SER A 273 15.35 19.32 26.26
C SER A 273 14.06 18.55 25.97
N GLY A 274 13.02 19.31 25.62
CA GLY A 274 11.70 18.79 25.34
C GLY A 274 10.68 19.93 25.34
N VAL A 275 9.68 19.79 24.49
CA VAL A 275 8.54 20.70 24.41
C VAL A 275 7.30 19.99 24.94
N THR A 276 6.54 20.65 25.78
CA THR A 276 5.22 20.22 26.22
C THR A 276 4.27 21.41 26.19
N LEU A 277 3.33 21.38 25.27
CA LEU A 277 2.30 22.40 25.12
C LEU A 277 0.95 21.80 25.52
N THR A 278 0.15 22.59 26.25
CA THR A 278 -1.17 22.15 26.69
C THR A 278 -2.17 23.29 26.52
N THR A 279 -3.34 23.00 25.95
CA THR A 279 -4.49 23.92 25.99
C THR A 279 -5.51 23.40 27.00
N LEU A 280 -6.01 24.26 27.88
CA LEU A 280 -7.15 23.94 28.75
C LEU A 280 -8.49 24.12 28.03
N ASP A 281 -8.52 25.00 27.05
CA ASP A 281 -9.63 25.15 26.13
C ASP A 281 -9.07 25.51 24.75
N GLY A 282 -9.73 25.09 23.68
CA GLY A 282 -9.27 25.39 22.32
C GLY A 282 -8.18 24.49 21.73
N SER A 283 -7.76 24.87 20.54
CA SER A 283 -6.86 24.16 19.61
C SER A 283 -5.40 24.57 19.77
N ILE A 284 -4.46 23.77 19.26
CA ILE A 284 -3.06 24.21 19.06
C ILE A 284 -2.87 24.45 17.57
N LEU A 285 -2.59 25.70 17.19
CA LEU A 285 -2.54 26.16 15.81
C LEU A 285 -1.20 26.81 15.51
N GLU A 286 -0.80 26.83 14.24
CA GLU A 286 0.38 27.56 13.80
C GLU A 286 0.03 28.95 13.23
N SER A 287 0.88 29.94 13.52
CA SER A 287 0.71 31.32 13.08
C SER A 287 1.26 31.60 11.68
N ASP A 288 2.28 30.87 11.22
CA ASP A 288 2.80 31.03 9.87
C ASP A 288 1.71 30.61 8.88
N LYS A 289 1.54 31.36 7.80
CA LYS A 289 0.48 31.13 6.80
C LYS A 289 1.09 31.01 5.42
N THR A 290 2.19 30.29 5.30
CA THR A 290 2.62 29.86 3.97
C THR A 290 1.47 29.06 3.38
N GLU A 291 0.91 29.54 2.26
CA GLU A 291 -0.34 29.02 1.70
C GLU A 291 -0.28 27.52 1.33
N ASN A 292 0.92 26.95 1.28
CA ASN A 292 1.17 25.52 1.28
C ASN A 292 2.38 25.20 2.15
N ASP A 293 2.24 24.13 2.90
CA ASP A 293 3.30 23.47 3.65
C ASP A 293 4.35 22.87 2.70
N SER A 294 5.63 23.09 2.97
CA SER A 294 6.72 22.66 2.08
C SER A 294 6.91 21.14 2.01
N ILE A 295 6.50 20.41 3.07
CA ILE A 295 6.53 18.95 3.11
C ILE A 295 5.37 18.39 2.28
N GLN A 296 4.16 18.94 2.42
CA GLN A 296 3.00 18.55 1.60
C GLN A 296 3.29 18.75 0.11
N GLU A 297 3.85 19.90 -0.29
CA GLU A 297 4.21 20.13 -1.70
C GLU A 297 5.22 19.11 -2.23
N ALA A 298 6.20 18.71 -1.40
CA ALA A 298 7.19 17.72 -1.78
C ALA A 298 6.59 16.32 -1.92
N LEU A 299 5.60 16.00 -1.09
CA LEU A 299 4.87 14.75 -1.11
C LEU A 299 3.94 14.65 -2.32
N ASP A 300 3.12 15.68 -2.58
CA ASP A 300 2.23 15.71 -3.75
C ASP A 300 3.02 15.50 -5.05
N ALA A 301 4.20 16.13 -5.13
CA ALA A 301 5.10 15.94 -6.25
C ALA A 301 5.69 14.53 -6.32
N ALA A 302 5.96 13.87 -5.18
CA ALA A 302 6.43 12.49 -5.14
C ALA A 302 5.35 11.49 -5.59
N VAL A 303 4.12 11.66 -5.11
CA VAL A 303 2.95 10.85 -5.53
C VAL A 303 2.73 10.99 -7.04
N ALA A 304 2.70 12.22 -7.54
CA ALA A 304 2.54 12.49 -8.98
C ALA A 304 3.69 11.88 -9.81
N ALA A 305 4.92 11.90 -9.30
CA ALA A 305 6.05 11.29 -9.98
C ALA A 305 5.94 9.75 -10.03
N ALA A 306 5.50 9.12 -8.95
CA ALA A 306 5.30 7.67 -8.89
C ALA A 306 4.15 7.21 -9.80
N GLN A 307 3.00 7.88 -9.78
CA GLN A 307 1.89 7.60 -10.71
C GLN A 307 2.31 7.75 -12.18
N ALA A 308 3.07 8.80 -12.50
CA ALA A 308 3.56 9.00 -13.86
C ALA A 308 4.59 7.93 -14.27
N GLN A 309 5.38 7.42 -13.33
CA GLN A 309 6.33 6.34 -13.56
C GLN A 309 5.60 5.01 -13.80
N ALA A 310 4.64 4.64 -12.94
CA ALA A 310 3.81 3.45 -13.09
C ALA A 310 3.14 3.43 -14.48
N LYS A 311 2.53 4.55 -14.88
CA LYS A 311 1.97 4.72 -16.23
C LYS A 311 2.99 4.53 -17.36
N ALA A 312 4.22 5.00 -17.17
CA ALA A 312 5.27 4.86 -18.18
C ALA A 312 5.78 3.42 -18.30
N ASP A 313 5.75 2.67 -17.20
CA ASP A 313 6.14 1.26 -17.14
C ASP A 313 5.04 0.36 -17.71
N ALA A 314 3.78 0.58 -17.34
CA ALA A 314 2.62 -0.06 -17.97
C ALA A 314 2.59 0.10 -19.50
N LEU A 315 2.82 1.33 -20.00
CA LEU A 315 2.94 1.59 -21.43
C LEU A 315 4.16 0.92 -22.07
N ALA A 316 5.23 0.67 -21.31
CA ALA A 316 6.40 -0.04 -21.79
C ALA A 316 6.09 -1.53 -21.97
N ASP A 317 5.37 -2.11 -21.03
CA ASP A 317 4.93 -3.52 -21.06
C ASP A 317 3.96 -3.77 -22.22
N GLN A 318 2.94 -2.91 -22.37
CA GLN A 318 2.03 -2.96 -23.52
C GLN A 318 2.77 -2.83 -24.86
N HIS A 319 3.78 -1.95 -24.92
CA HIS A 319 4.60 -1.79 -26.11
C HIS A 319 5.44 -3.03 -26.40
N GLU A 320 6.02 -3.66 -25.38
CA GLU A 320 6.77 -4.91 -25.52
C GLU A 320 5.87 -6.05 -26.01
N ILE A 321 4.68 -6.22 -25.43
CA ILE A 321 3.68 -7.21 -25.84
C ILE A 321 3.32 -7.03 -27.32
N LEU A 322 2.96 -5.82 -27.72
CA LEU A 322 2.57 -5.54 -29.10
C LEU A 322 3.75 -5.71 -30.07
N ASN A 323 4.97 -5.34 -29.67
CA ASN A 323 6.17 -5.57 -30.48
C ASN A 323 6.44 -7.07 -30.68
N ASN A 324 6.34 -7.87 -29.62
CA ASN A 324 6.50 -9.33 -29.70
C ASN A 324 5.43 -9.97 -30.61
N TYR A 325 4.21 -9.41 -30.61
CA TYR A 325 3.16 -9.85 -31.51
C TYR A 325 3.47 -9.51 -32.98
N VAL A 326 3.93 -8.28 -33.26
CA VAL A 326 4.38 -7.86 -34.59
C VAL A 326 5.51 -8.78 -35.10
N ASP A 327 6.51 -9.06 -34.28
CA ASP A 327 7.61 -9.99 -34.62
C ASP A 327 7.08 -11.39 -34.94
N THR A 328 6.07 -11.85 -34.21
CA THR A 328 5.42 -13.16 -34.47
C THR A 328 4.72 -13.17 -35.83
N LEU A 329 3.96 -12.13 -36.16
CA LEU A 329 3.32 -12.00 -37.47
C LEU A 329 4.35 -11.99 -38.61
N GLU A 330 5.45 -11.26 -38.45
CA GLU A 330 6.55 -11.24 -39.43
C GLU A 330 7.17 -12.63 -39.62
N ASN A 331 7.41 -13.37 -38.53
CA ASN A 331 7.98 -14.71 -38.57
C ASN A 331 7.06 -15.72 -39.27
N VAL A 332 5.75 -15.67 -39.00
CA VAL A 332 4.76 -16.51 -39.68
C VAL A 332 4.68 -16.14 -41.17
N LEU A 333 4.63 -14.86 -41.50
CA LEU A 333 4.61 -14.37 -42.89
C LEU A 333 5.83 -14.88 -43.67
N ASN A 334 7.03 -14.69 -43.12
CA ASN A 334 8.28 -15.16 -43.71
C ASN A 334 8.28 -16.69 -43.92
N SER A 335 7.71 -17.45 -42.99
CA SER A 335 7.60 -18.91 -43.08
C SER A 335 6.70 -19.34 -44.24
N ILE A 336 5.55 -18.68 -44.40
CA ILE A 336 4.61 -18.93 -45.51
C ILE A 336 5.23 -18.55 -46.86
N GLU A 337 5.87 -17.38 -46.96
CA GLU A 337 6.50 -16.91 -48.21
C GLU A 337 7.62 -17.86 -48.68
N ASN A 338 8.47 -18.31 -47.77
CA ASN A 338 9.55 -19.24 -48.07
C ASN A 338 9.03 -20.61 -48.52
N ALA A 339 7.99 -21.13 -47.86
CA ALA A 339 7.35 -22.39 -48.24
C ALA A 339 6.67 -22.28 -49.61
N ASN A 340 5.97 -21.17 -49.87
CA ASN A 340 5.31 -20.93 -51.15
C ASN A 340 6.33 -20.81 -52.31
N ALA A 341 7.44 -20.10 -52.10
CA ALA A 341 8.53 -20.02 -53.07
C ALA A 341 9.15 -21.40 -53.39
N SER A 342 9.20 -22.29 -52.39
CA SER A 342 9.68 -23.66 -52.55
C SER A 342 8.73 -24.52 -53.39
N VAL A 343 7.42 -24.34 -53.23
CA VAL A 343 6.39 -24.94 -54.09
C VAL A 343 6.54 -24.47 -55.54
N ASP A 344 6.72 -23.16 -55.77
CA ASP A 344 6.91 -22.60 -57.11
C ASP A 344 8.19 -23.13 -57.79
N ALA A 345 9.30 -23.22 -57.04
CA ALA A 345 10.55 -23.80 -57.54
C ALA A 345 10.40 -25.27 -57.92
N ALA A 346 9.74 -26.08 -57.06
CA ALA A 346 9.49 -27.49 -57.34
C ALA A 346 8.56 -27.69 -58.55
N GLN A 347 7.53 -26.86 -58.69
CA GLN A 347 6.59 -26.89 -59.81
C GLN A 347 7.28 -26.56 -61.15
N ASN A 348 8.18 -25.57 -61.15
CA ASN A 348 8.98 -25.21 -62.32
C ASN A 348 9.97 -26.34 -62.69
N ALA A 349 10.61 -26.95 -61.70
CA ALA A 349 11.52 -28.08 -61.91
C ALA A 349 10.80 -29.31 -62.49
N LEU A 350 9.60 -29.63 -61.99
CA LEU A 350 8.75 -30.67 -62.55
C LEU A 350 8.38 -30.37 -64.01
N THR A 351 7.96 -29.13 -64.30
CA THR A 351 7.60 -28.71 -65.66
C THR A 351 8.76 -28.92 -66.65
N GLN A 352 9.99 -28.62 -66.24
CA GLN A 352 11.18 -28.86 -67.06
C GLN A 352 11.47 -30.36 -67.23
N ALA A 353 11.38 -31.15 -66.15
CA ALA A 353 11.60 -32.59 -66.20
C ALA A 353 10.56 -33.31 -67.08
N GLU A 354 9.29 -32.88 -67.05
CA GLU A 354 8.23 -33.39 -67.93
C GLU A 354 8.49 -33.02 -69.40
N ALA A 355 9.07 -31.84 -69.68
CA ALA A 355 9.49 -31.46 -71.02
C ALA A 355 10.65 -32.32 -71.54
N ASP A 356 11.62 -32.65 -70.69
CA ASP A 356 12.74 -33.54 -71.00
C ASP A 356 12.26 -34.99 -71.23
N GLU A 357 11.34 -35.48 -70.39
CA GLU A 357 10.68 -36.79 -70.55
C GLU A 357 9.92 -36.88 -71.89
N ASN A 358 9.14 -35.85 -72.22
CA ASN A 358 8.43 -35.76 -73.50
C ASN A 358 9.39 -35.78 -74.70
N THR A 359 10.54 -35.11 -74.57
CA THR A 359 11.59 -35.10 -75.60
C THR A 359 12.23 -36.48 -75.76
N ALA A 360 12.56 -37.15 -74.65
CA ALA A 360 13.12 -38.50 -74.65
C ALA A 360 12.14 -39.52 -75.25
N ARG A 361 10.84 -39.41 -74.93
CA ARG A 361 9.78 -40.24 -75.53
C ARG A 361 9.69 -40.06 -77.04
N ALA A 362 9.73 -38.82 -77.53
CA ALA A 362 9.71 -38.54 -78.96
C ALA A 362 10.94 -39.13 -79.69
N ASN A 363 12.12 -39.06 -79.07
CA ASN A 363 13.34 -39.67 -79.61
C ASN A 363 13.26 -41.20 -79.67
N LEU A 364 12.72 -41.84 -78.63
CA LEU A 364 12.46 -43.29 -78.60
C LEU A 364 11.50 -43.69 -79.73
N GLU A 365 10.34 -43.04 -79.85
CA GLU A 365 9.38 -43.32 -80.92
C GLU A 365 10.00 -43.17 -82.33
N GLN A 366 10.89 -42.18 -82.51
CA GLN A 366 11.61 -41.97 -83.76
C GLN A 366 12.62 -43.10 -84.03
N ALA A 367 13.39 -43.50 -83.02
CA ALA A 367 14.36 -44.58 -83.12
C ALA A 367 13.69 -45.93 -83.43
N GLU A 368 12.54 -46.22 -82.82
CA GLU A 368 11.72 -47.41 -83.07
C GLU A 368 11.14 -47.42 -84.48
N LYS A 369 10.60 -46.29 -84.96
CA LYS A 369 10.12 -46.15 -86.34
C LYS A 369 11.23 -46.40 -87.36
N LEU A 370 12.44 -45.89 -87.10
CA LEU A 370 13.58 -46.08 -87.99
C LEU A 370 14.04 -47.55 -88.02
N LEU A 371 14.04 -48.22 -86.86
CA LEU A 371 14.32 -49.65 -86.76
C LEU A 371 13.32 -50.49 -87.58
N GLU A 372 12.03 -50.16 -87.51
CA GLU A 372 10.99 -50.85 -88.27
C GLU A 372 11.17 -50.64 -89.78
N GLN A 373 11.47 -49.40 -90.21
CA GLN A 373 11.77 -49.10 -91.62
C GLN A 373 13.00 -49.86 -92.15
N LEU A 374 14.05 -50.03 -91.34
CA LEU A 374 15.24 -50.81 -91.71
C LEU A 374 14.92 -52.30 -91.86
N LYS A 375 14.02 -52.85 -91.02
CA LYS A 375 13.55 -54.24 -91.12
C LYS A 375 12.73 -54.47 -92.41
N GLU A 376 11.94 -53.49 -92.84
CA GLU A 376 11.12 -53.59 -94.06
C GLU A 376 11.92 -53.46 -95.38
N THR A 377 13.11 -52.84 -95.34
CA THR A 377 13.88 -52.47 -96.55
C THR A 377 15.03 -53.43 -96.92
N ASN A 378 15.13 -54.61 -96.28
CA ASN A 378 16.25 -55.56 -96.44
C ASN A 378 17.64 -54.92 -96.15
N ALA A 379 17.72 -54.07 -95.13
CA ALA A 379 19.01 -53.56 -94.62
C ALA A 379 19.91 -54.69 -94.11
N SER A 380 21.23 -54.45 -94.00
CA SER A 380 22.15 -55.47 -93.51
C SER A 380 21.91 -55.77 -92.03
N GLU A 381 22.19 -57.01 -91.60
CA GLU A 381 22.02 -57.46 -90.22
C GLU A 381 22.80 -56.58 -89.21
N GLN A 382 23.96 -56.07 -89.64
CA GLN A 382 24.80 -55.17 -88.86
C GLN A 382 24.17 -53.76 -88.67
N GLU A 383 23.41 -53.26 -89.65
CA GLU A 383 22.69 -51.97 -89.55
C GLU A 383 21.47 -52.09 -88.63
N ILE A 384 20.77 -53.24 -88.67
CA ILE A 384 19.65 -53.53 -87.77
C ILE A 384 20.14 -53.65 -86.32
N GLU A 385 21.27 -54.33 -86.07
CA GLU A 385 21.84 -54.48 -84.74
C GLU A 385 22.33 -53.14 -84.16
N GLN A 386 22.94 -52.27 -84.99
CA GLN A 386 23.31 -50.92 -84.58
C GLN A 386 22.10 -50.04 -84.25
N GLN A 387 21.03 -50.10 -85.04
CA GLN A 387 19.82 -49.33 -84.76
C GLN A 387 19.05 -49.89 -83.55
N GLN A 388 19.07 -51.20 -83.33
CA GLN A 388 18.50 -51.80 -82.12
C GLN A 388 19.24 -51.31 -80.86
N ALA A 389 20.58 -51.23 -80.90
CA ALA A 389 21.35 -50.63 -79.79
C ALA A 389 20.99 -49.15 -79.57
N ALA A 390 20.64 -48.40 -80.62
CA ALA A 390 20.16 -47.02 -80.51
C ALA A 390 18.74 -46.93 -79.91
N VAL A 391 17.86 -47.89 -80.20
CA VAL A 391 16.54 -48.02 -79.54
C VAL A 391 16.72 -48.36 -78.06
N ASP A 392 17.59 -49.32 -77.73
CA ASP A 392 17.85 -49.71 -76.34
C ASP A 392 18.43 -48.53 -75.53
N GLN A 393 19.31 -47.73 -76.14
CA GLN A 393 19.82 -46.49 -75.53
C GLN A 393 18.72 -45.44 -75.36
N ALA A 394 17.90 -45.18 -76.38
CA ALA A 394 16.80 -44.22 -76.29
C ALA A 394 15.73 -44.65 -75.26
N GLN A 395 15.52 -45.96 -75.10
CA GLN A 395 14.64 -46.53 -74.07
C GLN A 395 15.23 -46.32 -72.67
N ALA A 396 16.54 -46.49 -72.51
CA ALA A 396 17.24 -46.19 -71.26
C ALA A 396 17.15 -44.70 -70.92
N ASP A 397 17.32 -43.82 -71.90
CA ASP A 397 17.23 -42.36 -71.73
C ASP A 397 15.79 -41.93 -71.36
N TYR A 398 14.76 -42.51 -71.99
CA TYR A 398 13.36 -42.30 -71.60
C TYR A 398 13.09 -42.78 -70.16
N ASN A 399 13.52 -43.99 -69.81
CA ASN A 399 13.33 -44.52 -68.45
C ASN A 399 14.02 -43.63 -67.39
N ALA A 400 15.19 -43.09 -67.70
CA ALA A 400 15.91 -42.15 -66.82
C ALA A 400 15.17 -40.80 -66.69
N ALA A 401 14.67 -40.24 -67.79
CA ALA A 401 13.90 -39.00 -67.76
C ALA A 401 12.56 -39.14 -67.04
N ALA A 402 11.84 -40.25 -67.24
CA ALA A 402 10.61 -40.57 -66.54
C ALA A 402 10.84 -40.73 -65.02
N ALA A 403 11.93 -41.40 -64.62
CA ALA A 403 12.31 -41.49 -63.20
C ALA A 403 12.66 -40.12 -62.60
N ALA A 404 13.30 -39.22 -63.37
CA ALA A 404 13.59 -37.86 -62.92
C ALA A 404 12.33 -37.00 -62.77
N SER A 405 11.39 -37.09 -63.71
CA SER A 405 10.06 -36.46 -63.66
C SER A 405 9.27 -36.91 -62.42
N GLU A 406 9.24 -38.22 -62.15
CA GLU A 406 8.61 -38.77 -60.96
C GLU A 406 9.29 -38.30 -59.65
N ALA A 407 10.62 -38.23 -59.62
CA ALA A 407 11.33 -37.68 -58.46
C ALA A 407 10.96 -36.21 -58.20
N LYS A 408 10.84 -35.38 -59.26
CA LYS A 408 10.41 -33.97 -59.12
C LYS A 408 8.94 -33.82 -58.74
N ARG A 409 8.09 -34.76 -59.13
CA ARG A 409 6.69 -34.82 -58.69
C ARG A 409 6.59 -35.09 -57.18
N ASN A 410 7.41 -35.99 -56.66
CA ASN A 410 7.49 -36.26 -55.22
C ASN A 410 8.05 -35.06 -54.43
N GLU A 411 9.06 -34.36 -54.96
CA GLU A 411 9.57 -33.11 -54.36
C GLU A 411 8.48 -32.01 -54.28
N LEU A 412 7.68 -31.85 -55.35
CA LEU A 412 6.55 -30.91 -55.35
C LEU A 412 5.49 -31.27 -54.30
N ASN A 413 5.14 -32.55 -54.17
CA ASN A 413 4.18 -32.99 -53.17
C ASN A 413 4.69 -32.72 -51.75
N ALA A 414 5.96 -33.03 -51.47
CA ALA A 414 6.57 -32.75 -50.17
C ALA A 414 6.60 -31.25 -49.84
N ALA A 415 6.90 -30.39 -50.83
CA ALA A 415 6.86 -28.93 -50.63
C ALA A 415 5.43 -28.42 -50.35
N LYS A 416 4.41 -28.99 -51.00
CA LYS A 416 3.00 -28.66 -50.75
C LYS A 416 2.54 -29.11 -49.36
N GLU A 417 2.97 -30.29 -48.91
CA GLU A 417 2.69 -30.79 -47.55
C GLU A 417 3.32 -29.89 -46.48
N GLN A 418 4.57 -29.43 -46.69
CA GLN A 418 5.22 -28.47 -45.79
C GLN A 418 4.47 -27.14 -45.72
N LEU A 419 4.07 -26.58 -46.87
CA LEU A 419 3.28 -25.35 -46.90
C LEU A 419 1.95 -25.53 -46.19
N GLN A 420 1.24 -26.65 -46.42
CA GLN A 420 -0.02 -26.95 -45.74
C GLN A 420 0.17 -27.03 -44.22
N SER A 421 1.21 -27.72 -43.75
CA SER A 421 1.52 -27.80 -42.30
C SER A 421 1.81 -26.43 -41.68
N ILE A 422 2.47 -25.52 -42.42
CA ILE A 422 2.70 -24.14 -41.96
C ILE A 422 1.38 -23.37 -41.92
N LEU A 423 0.53 -23.49 -42.94
CA LEU A 423 -0.79 -22.84 -42.95
C LEU A 423 -1.68 -23.35 -41.81
N ASP A 424 -1.67 -24.66 -41.54
CA ASP A 424 -2.45 -25.29 -40.48
C ASP A 424 -1.98 -24.87 -39.07
N SER A 425 -0.72 -24.46 -38.93
CA SER A 425 -0.15 -23.99 -37.66
C SER A 425 -0.05 -22.47 -37.55
N ALA A 426 -0.23 -21.73 -38.65
CA ALA A 426 -0.15 -20.27 -38.69
C ALA A 426 -1.18 -19.63 -37.76
N ASP A 427 -2.41 -20.13 -37.78
CA ASP A 427 -3.53 -19.65 -36.96
C ASP A 427 -3.23 -19.77 -35.45
N TYR A 428 -2.67 -20.90 -35.04
CA TYR A 428 -2.24 -21.11 -33.65
C TYR A 428 -1.08 -20.19 -33.25
N ASN A 429 -0.11 -19.99 -34.15
CA ASN A 429 1.09 -19.21 -33.87
C ASN A 429 0.84 -17.70 -33.85
N THR A 430 -0.23 -17.19 -34.46
CA THR A 430 -0.53 -15.76 -34.47
C THR A 430 -1.26 -15.27 -33.23
N PHE A 431 -1.41 -16.09 -32.19
CA PHE A 431 -2.01 -15.80 -30.86
C PHE A 431 -3.49 -15.36 -30.86
N ASN A 432 -3.91 -14.58 -31.86
CA ASN A 432 -5.25 -14.04 -32.06
C ASN A 432 -5.83 -14.54 -33.39
N GLU A 433 -7.17 -14.56 -33.49
CA GLU A 433 -7.90 -14.89 -34.72
C GLU A 433 -7.66 -13.79 -35.76
N VAL A 434 -6.62 -13.95 -36.58
CA VAL A 434 -6.35 -13.05 -37.71
C VAL A 434 -7.50 -13.19 -38.71
N GLU A 435 -8.20 -12.08 -38.96
CA GLU A 435 -9.42 -12.09 -39.78
C GLU A 435 -9.18 -12.70 -41.17
N GLY A 436 -9.87 -13.80 -41.47
CA GLY A 436 -9.81 -14.49 -42.76
C GLY A 436 -8.61 -15.42 -42.94
N LEU A 437 -7.77 -15.61 -41.91
CA LEU A 437 -6.68 -16.58 -41.94
C LEU A 437 -7.21 -18.02 -41.85
N ASP A 438 -8.22 -18.27 -41.03
CA ASP A 438 -8.91 -19.56 -40.87
C ASP A 438 -9.66 -20.01 -42.15
N GLU A 439 -10.08 -19.05 -42.97
CA GLU A 439 -10.73 -19.25 -44.26
C GLU A 439 -9.74 -19.31 -45.43
N ALA A 440 -8.44 -19.08 -45.20
CA ALA A 440 -7.43 -19.02 -46.24
C ALA A 440 -7.27 -20.40 -46.93
N LYS A 441 -7.48 -20.43 -48.25
CA LYS A 441 -7.36 -21.66 -49.07
C LYS A 441 -6.06 -21.71 -49.86
N THR A 442 -5.35 -20.60 -49.93
CA THR A 442 -4.08 -20.47 -50.64
C THR A 442 -3.10 -19.69 -49.78
N ALA A 443 -1.80 -19.90 -50.01
CA ALA A 443 -0.76 -19.11 -49.35
C ALA A 443 -0.94 -17.61 -49.57
N GLN A 444 -1.44 -17.19 -50.74
CA GLN A 444 -1.66 -15.78 -51.03
C GLN A 444 -2.80 -15.18 -50.17
N ASP A 445 -3.84 -15.96 -49.88
CA ASP A 445 -4.92 -15.51 -49.00
C ASP A 445 -4.39 -15.29 -47.58
N ALA A 446 -3.61 -16.25 -47.05
CA ALA A 446 -2.97 -16.14 -45.73
C ALA A 446 -1.97 -14.98 -45.66
N ILE A 447 -1.13 -14.81 -46.69
CA ILE A 447 -0.20 -13.68 -46.83
C ILE A 447 -0.95 -12.35 -46.79
N ASN A 448 -2.09 -12.24 -47.48
CA ASN A 448 -2.87 -11.00 -47.49
C ASN A 448 -3.50 -10.72 -46.12
N ALA A 449 -4.03 -11.75 -45.45
CA ALA A 449 -4.62 -11.63 -44.11
C ALA A 449 -3.57 -11.16 -43.08
N ILE A 450 -2.42 -11.84 -43.02
CA ILE A 450 -1.32 -11.49 -42.10
C ILE A 450 -0.74 -10.10 -42.41
N ASN A 451 -0.55 -9.77 -43.69
CA ASN A 451 -0.06 -8.43 -44.06
C ASN A 451 -1.03 -7.32 -43.64
N LYS A 452 -2.35 -7.57 -43.68
CA LYS A 452 -3.33 -6.58 -43.22
C LYS A 452 -3.14 -6.34 -41.71
N GLU A 453 -3.17 -7.39 -40.92
CA GLU A 453 -2.97 -7.33 -39.46
C GLU A 453 -1.62 -6.69 -39.10
N LEU A 454 -0.54 -7.16 -39.72
CA LEU A 454 0.81 -6.65 -39.49
C LEU A 454 0.92 -5.13 -39.75
N ASN A 455 0.31 -4.63 -40.83
CA ASN A 455 0.32 -3.20 -41.13
C ASN A 455 -0.47 -2.39 -40.09
N GLU A 456 -1.62 -2.90 -39.64
CA GLU A 456 -2.45 -2.26 -38.62
C GLU A 456 -1.71 -2.22 -37.26
N LYS A 457 -1.12 -3.34 -36.84
CA LYS A 457 -0.38 -3.46 -35.58
C LYS A 457 0.95 -2.72 -35.59
N THR A 458 1.66 -2.67 -36.72
CA THR A 458 2.86 -1.82 -36.86
C THR A 458 2.52 -0.35 -36.69
N GLN A 459 1.36 0.10 -37.18
CA GLN A 459 0.91 1.47 -36.98
C GLN A 459 0.58 1.73 -35.50
N GLU A 460 -0.20 0.83 -34.88
CA GLU A 460 -0.56 0.90 -33.45
C GLU A 460 0.69 0.94 -32.55
N LEU A 461 1.70 0.12 -32.85
CA LEU A 461 2.99 0.11 -32.15
C LEU A 461 3.72 1.46 -32.27
N GLY A 462 3.73 2.05 -33.47
CA GLY A 462 4.32 3.37 -33.70
C GLY A 462 3.60 4.49 -32.94
N ASP A 463 2.28 4.43 -32.85
CA ASP A 463 1.47 5.39 -32.09
C ASP A 463 1.69 5.21 -30.58
N LEU A 464 1.70 3.97 -30.08
CA LEU A 464 2.01 3.63 -28.69
C LEU A 464 3.43 4.05 -28.29
N GLN A 465 4.42 3.85 -29.15
CA GLN A 465 5.80 4.31 -28.93
C GLN A 465 5.87 5.83 -28.72
N ASN A 466 5.04 6.61 -29.40
CA ASN A 466 4.97 8.06 -29.20
C ASN A 466 4.38 8.41 -27.83
N VAL A 467 3.32 7.73 -27.41
CA VAL A 467 2.68 7.91 -26.08
C VAL A 467 3.64 7.50 -24.96
N LEU A 468 4.31 6.36 -25.09
CA LEU A 468 5.35 5.90 -24.16
C LEU A 468 6.49 6.92 -24.01
N ASN A 469 6.95 7.50 -25.12
CA ASN A 469 7.98 8.54 -25.07
C ASN A 469 7.48 9.82 -24.37
N GLN A 470 6.20 10.16 -24.50
CA GLN A 470 5.61 11.28 -23.76
C GLN A 470 5.54 10.98 -22.26
N ALA A 471 5.03 9.81 -21.87
CA ALA A 471 4.92 9.37 -20.48
C ALA A 471 6.30 9.34 -19.79
N LYS A 472 7.31 8.75 -20.45
CA LYS A 472 8.70 8.74 -19.92
C LYS A 472 9.28 10.14 -19.71
N ASN A 473 8.97 11.09 -20.59
CA ASN A 473 9.40 12.48 -20.42
C ASN A 473 8.67 13.16 -19.25
N GLU A 474 7.37 12.92 -19.11
CA GLU A 474 6.55 13.46 -18.02
C GLU A 474 7.00 12.92 -16.65
N ALA A 475 7.13 11.59 -16.52
CA ALA A 475 7.65 10.93 -15.32
C ALA A 475 9.03 11.49 -14.92
N GLN A 476 9.92 11.69 -15.89
CA GLN A 476 11.24 12.26 -15.64
C GLN A 476 11.19 13.73 -15.18
N ILE A 477 10.26 14.54 -15.70
CA ILE A 477 10.07 15.93 -15.26
C ILE A 477 9.54 15.96 -13.82
N LEU A 478 8.51 15.18 -13.53
CA LEU A 478 7.90 15.11 -12.20
C LEU A 478 8.88 14.56 -11.15
N ALA A 479 9.64 13.52 -11.48
CA ALA A 479 10.67 12.98 -10.59
C ALA A 479 11.77 14.01 -10.26
N ASN A 480 12.17 14.85 -11.23
CA ASN A 480 13.12 15.93 -10.98
C ASN A 480 12.52 17.04 -10.09
N GLU A 481 11.24 17.34 -10.25
CA GLU A 481 10.53 18.32 -9.43
C GLU A 481 10.31 17.81 -7.99
N ALA A 482 9.86 16.57 -7.83
CA ALA A 482 9.75 15.89 -6.54
C ALA A 482 11.08 15.94 -5.77
N LYS A 483 12.18 15.60 -6.44
CA LYS A 483 13.53 15.71 -5.86
C LYS A 483 13.90 17.14 -5.49
N ARG A 484 13.50 18.14 -6.28
CA ARG A 484 13.77 19.55 -6.00
C ARG A 484 13.00 20.05 -4.78
N LEU A 485 11.73 19.67 -4.64
CA LEU A 485 10.86 20.04 -3.53
C LEU A 485 11.27 19.31 -2.24
N LYS A 486 11.57 18.01 -2.33
CA LYS A 486 12.12 17.22 -1.22
C LYS A 486 13.37 17.83 -0.58
N ASN A 487 14.26 18.43 -1.36
CA ASN A 487 15.46 19.09 -0.83
C ASN A 487 15.21 20.48 -0.23
N LYS A 488 13.98 21.01 -0.34
CA LYS A 488 13.56 22.30 0.22
C LYS A 488 12.57 22.16 1.38
N ALA A 489 12.01 20.96 1.55
CA ALA A 489 11.04 20.66 2.60
C ALA A 489 11.72 20.79 3.97
N GLU A 490 11.18 21.66 4.81
CA GLU A 490 11.63 21.93 6.17
C GLU A 490 10.38 22.25 7.01
N PRO A 491 10.18 21.62 8.18
CA PRO A 491 9.04 21.94 9.03
C PRO A 491 9.18 23.32 9.68
N SER A 492 8.04 23.97 9.93
CA SER A 492 7.96 25.22 10.70
C SER A 492 7.50 24.98 12.16
N GLY A 493 7.18 26.03 12.92
CA GLY A 493 6.54 25.92 14.24
C GLY A 493 7.44 25.54 15.42
N ILE A 494 7.56 24.24 15.71
CA ILE A 494 8.15 23.69 16.93
C ILE A 494 9.43 22.91 16.64
N SER A 495 10.52 23.21 17.35
CA SER A 495 11.77 22.45 17.28
C SER A 495 12.25 22.00 18.66
N SER A 496 12.71 20.75 18.78
CA SER A 496 13.26 20.22 20.03
C SER A 496 14.37 19.20 19.80
N ASP A 497 15.48 19.32 20.52
CA ASP A 497 16.52 18.27 20.62
C ASP A 497 16.06 17.03 21.45
N GLY A 498 14.74 16.87 21.64
CA GLY A 498 14.09 15.92 22.53
C GLY A 498 12.63 15.72 22.13
N ASP A 499 11.80 15.19 23.03
CA ASP A 499 10.39 14.88 22.72
C ASP A 499 9.52 16.15 22.60
N ILE A 500 8.55 16.13 21.68
CA ILE A 500 7.49 17.13 21.57
C ILE A 500 6.19 16.49 22.07
N ASN A 501 5.51 17.13 23.03
CA ASN A 501 4.27 16.66 23.62
C ASN A 501 3.16 17.71 23.42
N LEU A 502 2.09 17.33 22.73
CA LEU A 502 0.96 18.21 22.40
C LEU A 502 -0.30 17.67 23.10
N ASN A 503 -0.82 18.44 24.05
CA ASN A 503 -1.95 18.01 24.89
C ASN A 503 -3.14 18.94 24.74
N ILE A 504 -4.33 18.39 24.49
CA ILE A 504 -5.58 19.17 24.42
C ILE A 504 -6.55 18.73 25.50
N ASN A 505 -6.93 19.68 26.37
CA ASN A 505 -7.89 19.50 27.45
C ASN A 505 -9.19 20.32 27.26
N SER A 506 -9.54 20.67 26.01
CA SER A 506 -10.78 21.40 25.71
C SER A 506 -12.04 20.56 25.94
N THR A 507 -12.85 21.00 26.90
CA THR A 507 -14.16 20.40 27.23
C THR A 507 -15.34 21.22 26.70
N SER A 508 -15.08 22.42 26.16
CA SER A 508 -16.12 23.31 25.66
C SER A 508 -16.51 23.02 24.20
N LYS A 509 -15.56 22.52 23.39
CA LYS A 509 -15.71 22.21 21.97
C LYS A 509 -14.67 21.14 21.55
N PRO A 510 -14.94 20.33 20.50
CA PRO A 510 -13.89 19.56 19.83
C PRO A 510 -12.80 20.53 19.33
N ALA A 511 -11.54 20.20 19.58
CA ALA A 511 -10.40 21.05 19.30
C ALA A 511 -9.41 20.36 18.36
N SER A 512 -8.60 21.16 17.70
CA SER A 512 -7.73 20.71 16.61
C SER A 512 -6.25 20.83 16.96
N ILE A 513 -5.42 20.03 16.29
CA ILE A 513 -3.99 20.30 16.17
C ILE A 513 -3.73 20.65 14.71
N GLY A 514 -3.17 21.84 14.48
CA GLY A 514 -3.04 22.40 13.13
C GLY A 514 -4.39 22.62 12.45
N SER A 515 -4.35 22.93 11.17
CA SER A 515 -5.51 23.09 10.30
C SER A 515 -5.23 22.49 8.93
N SER A 516 -6.27 22.18 8.15
CA SER A 516 -6.10 21.60 6.81
C SER A 516 -5.43 22.54 5.80
N SER A 517 -5.37 23.84 6.09
CA SER A 517 -4.67 24.84 5.25
C SER A 517 -3.30 25.22 5.80
N ASN A 518 -2.96 24.72 6.99
CA ASN A 518 -1.76 25.07 7.73
C ASN A 518 -1.57 24.01 8.81
N ALA A 519 -0.87 22.93 8.46
CA ALA A 519 -0.50 21.90 9.42
C ALA A 519 0.38 22.52 10.51
N LEU A 520 0.41 21.90 11.68
CA LEU A 520 1.32 22.33 12.74
C LEU A 520 2.68 21.68 12.51
N GLY A 521 3.70 22.50 12.30
CA GLY A 521 5.06 22.04 12.11
C GLY A 521 5.77 21.62 13.39
N VAL A 522 6.40 20.43 13.31
CA VAL A 522 7.17 19.83 14.39
C VAL A 522 8.49 19.25 13.90
N ASN A 523 9.56 19.51 14.62
CA ASN A 523 10.87 18.91 14.40
C ASN A 523 11.44 18.40 15.72
N ALA A 524 11.32 17.11 15.97
CA ALA A 524 11.84 16.47 17.17
C ALA A 524 13.03 15.57 16.82
N GLU A 525 14.13 15.68 17.59
CA GLU A 525 15.13 14.60 17.64
C GLU A 525 14.61 13.38 18.43
N GLY A 526 13.55 13.55 19.24
CA GLY A 526 12.84 12.50 19.97
C GLY A 526 11.44 12.21 19.40
N ASP A 527 10.52 11.71 20.24
CA ASP A 527 9.16 11.33 19.83
C ASP A 527 8.20 12.54 19.79
N VAL A 528 7.23 12.52 18.87
CA VAL A 528 6.10 13.47 18.81
C VAL A 528 4.84 12.83 19.41
N ASN A 529 4.53 13.17 20.66
CA ASN A 529 3.41 12.62 21.42
C ASN A 529 2.19 13.54 21.36
N ILE A 530 1.02 12.99 21.03
CA ILE A 530 -0.27 13.70 20.98
C ILE A 530 -1.21 13.08 22.01
N SER A 531 -1.86 13.89 22.85
CA SER A 531 -2.84 13.36 23.80
C SER A 531 -4.04 14.27 24.04
N ALA A 532 -5.18 13.65 24.29
CA ALA A 532 -6.43 14.28 24.69
C ALA A 532 -6.71 13.98 26.17
N GLY A 533 -7.12 14.99 26.92
CA GLY A 533 -7.61 14.85 28.28
C GLY A 533 -8.91 14.04 28.41
N GLU A 534 -9.27 13.70 29.65
CA GLU A 534 -10.54 13.02 29.92
C GLU A 534 -11.74 13.86 29.47
N GLY A 535 -12.58 13.28 28.61
CA GLY A 535 -13.79 13.94 28.09
C GLY A 535 -13.54 14.92 26.94
N THR A 536 -12.34 14.90 26.35
CA THR A 536 -12.00 15.70 25.16
C THR A 536 -11.89 14.80 23.93
N SER A 537 -12.20 15.36 22.76
CA SER A 537 -12.11 14.67 21.48
C SER A 537 -11.46 15.62 20.47
N PHE A 538 -10.53 15.11 19.66
CA PHE A 538 -10.00 15.91 18.57
C PHE A 538 -11.07 16.11 17.50
N LYS A 539 -11.13 17.31 16.93
CA LYS A 539 -11.90 17.52 15.71
C LYS A 539 -11.13 16.94 14.53
N ASN A 540 -9.91 17.43 14.31
CA ASN A 540 -8.95 16.95 13.32
C ASN A 540 -7.51 17.15 13.85
N ILE A 541 -6.56 16.45 13.24
CA ILE A 541 -5.13 16.56 13.52
C ILE A 541 -4.44 16.73 12.17
N ASN A 542 -3.69 17.82 11.99
CA ASN A 542 -2.91 18.12 10.79
C ASN A 542 -1.50 18.46 11.25
N LEU A 543 -0.54 17.58 10.95
CA LEU A 543 0.85 17.70 11.40
C LEU A 543 1.81 17.56 10.23
N GLU A 544 2.83 18.43 10.20
CA GLU A 544 4.02 18.25 9.37
C GLU A 544 5.22 17.96 10.28
N SER A 545 6.03 16.95 9.95
CA SER A 545 7.18 16.56 10.74
C SER A 545 8.47 16.50 9.93
N GLY A 546 9.52 17.14 10.45
CA GLY A 546 10.88 17.02 9.89
C GLY A 546 11.57 15.67 10.15
N GLY A 547 10.95 14.79 10.94
CA GLY A 547 11.54 13.53 11.39
C GLY A 547 10.54 12.38 11.41
N ASP A 548 10.83 11.38 12.24
CA ASP A 548 9.91 10.26 12.50
C ASP A 548 8.77 10.73 13.42
N VAL A 549 7.58 10.17 13.20
CA VAL A 549 6.39 10.41 14.03
C VAL A 549 5.97 9.09 14.68
N SER A 550 5.80 9.10 16.00
CA SER A 550 5.33 7.97 16.79
C SER A 550 4.24 8.43 17.73
N PHE A 551 3.02 7.91 17.59
CA PHE A 551 1.89 8.30 18.44
C PHE A 551 1.27 7.11 19.18
N ALA A 552 0.73 7.41 20.36
CA ALA A 552 -0.24 6.54 21.02
C ALA A 552 -1.59 6.59 20.26
N ALA A 553 -2.61 5.89 20.77
CA ALA A 553 -3.93 5.93 20.18
C ALA A 553 -4.48 7.38 20.14
N ILE A 554 -4.80 7.85 18.93
CA ILE A 554 -5.45 9.14 18.67
C ILE A 554 -6.82 8.93 18.04
N GLU A 555 -7.79 9.75 18.46
CA GLU A 555 -9.18 9.69 18.01
C GLU A 555 -9.69 11.08 17.60
N ALA A 556 -10.19 11.20 16.38
CA ALA A 556 -10.75 12.43 15.85
C ALA A 556 -12.14 12.23 15.24
N THR A 557 -12.97 13.28 15.24
CA THR A 557 -14.31 13.24 14.65
C THR A 557 -14.32 13.47 13.14
N ASP A 558 -13.29 14.14 12.61
CA ASP A 558 -13.02 14.38 11.20
C ASP A 558 -11.66 13.73 10.82
N GLU A 559 -11.08 14.10 9.69
CA GLU A 559 -9.83 13.54 9.15
C GLU A 559 -8.58 13.78 10.03
N ILE A 560 -7.65 12.82 9.99
CA ILE A 560 -6.30 12.94 10.53
C ILE A 560 -5.28 12.91 9.39
N THR A 561 -4.48 13.97 9.27
CA THR A 561 -3.40 14.13 8.28
C THR A 561 -2.06 14.23 9.00
N ILE A 562 -1.12 13.36 8.63
CA ILE A 562 0.24 13.36 9.16
C ILE A 562 1.21 13.27 7.98
N ASP A 563 1.93 14.35 7.75
CA ASP A 563 3.00 14.45 6.77
C ASP A 563 4.35 14.43 7.49
N ALA A 564 5.23 13.53 7.11
CA ALA A 564 6.50 13.33 7.77
C ALA A 564 7.63 13.17 6.75
N MET A 565 8.80 13.75 7.06
CA MET A 565 10.02 13.42 6.34
C MET A 565 10.49 12.00 6.68
N GLY A 566 10.31 11.57 7.94
CA GLY A 566 10.63 10.24 8.44
C GLY A 566 9.43 9.29 8.50
N SER A 567 9.59 8.17 9.21
CA SER A 567 8.59 7.10 9.32
C SER A 567 7.42 7.49 10.20
N ILE A 568 6.24 6.93 9.94
CA ILE A 568 5.03 7.09 10.75
C ILE A 568 4.71 5.75 11.42
N THR A 569 4.75 5.71 12.75
CA THR A 569 4.62 4.46 13.51
C THR A 569 3.70 4.62 14.74
N ALA A 570 3.24 3.49 15.27
CA ALA A 570 2.57 3.45 16.56
C ALA A 570 3.59 3.31 17.70
N ALA A 571 3.31 3.95 18.83
CA ALA A 571 4.10 3.80 20.05
C ALA A 571 4.07 2.33 20.56
N GLU A 572 5.20 1.85 21.10
CA GLU A 572 5.35 0.47 21.56
C GLU A 572 4.31 0.08 22.63
N GLY A 573 3.79 -1.15 22.55
CA GLY A 573 2.89 -1.72 23.57
C GLY A 573 1.42 -1.36 23.42
N SER A 574 1.04 -0.64 22.37
CA SER A 574 -0.34 -0.43 21.95
C SER A 574 -0.97 -1.74 21.42
N SER A 575 -2.23 -2.01 21.80
CA SER A 575 -2.95 -3.24 21.41
C SER A 575 -4.26 -3.00 20.67
N GLY A 576 -4.74 -1.75 20.62
CA GLY A 576 -5.91 -1.35 19.85
C GLY A 576 -5.52 -0.50 18.63
N PRO A 577 -6.52 0.08 17.92
CA PRO A 577 -6.27 1.05 16.85
C PRO A 577 -5.41 2.20 17.35
N SER A 578 -4.39 2.55 16.57
CA SER A 578 -3.54 3.72 16.78
C SER A 578 -4.20 4.98 16.26
N ILE A 579 -5.03 4.86 15.22
CA ILE A 579 -5.83 5.97 14.67
C ILE A 579 -7.29 5.53 14.60
N THR A 580 -8.19 6.37 15.12
CA THR A 580 -9.64 6.23 14.95
C THR A 580 -10.19 7.55 14.40
N ALA A 581 -10.74 7.51 13.19
CA ALA A 581 -11.30 8.67 12.48
C ALA A 581 -12.20 8.19 11.34
N PRO A 582 -12.98 9.06 10.67
CA PRO A 582 -13.64 8.69 9.41
C PRO A 582 -12.64 8.42 8.28
N SER A 583 -11.60 9.26 8.15
CA SER A 583 -10.54 9.12 7.14
C SER A 583 -9.17 9.50 7.72
N THR A 584 -8.09 9.03 7.09
CA THR A 584 -6.74 9.48 7.41
C THR A 584 -5.83 9.57 6.18
N ALA A 585 -4.98 10.59 6.15
CA ALA A 585 -3.91 10.74 5.17
C ALA A 585 -2.55 10.62 5.89
N LEU A 586 -1.75 9.63 5.50
CA LEU A 586 -0.49 9.29 6.17
C LEU A 586 0.63 9.31 5.16
N ASN A 587 1.60 10.20 5.35
CA ASN A 587 2.52 10.53 4.28
C ASN A 587 3.94 10.59 4.81
N SER A 588 4.81 9.73 4.27
CA SER A 588 6.22 9.63 4.64
C SER A 588 7.11 9.79 3.42
N LEU A 589 7.91 10.86 3.40
CA LEU A 589 8.74 11.19 2.23
C LEU A 589 10.03 10.35 2.11
N MET A 590 10.50 9.79 3.23
CA MET A 590 11.74 9.00 3.29
C MET A 590 11.65 7.75 4.19
N GLY A 591 10.54 7.57 4.90
CA GLY A 591 10.36 6.48 5.85
C GLY A 591 9.22 5.56 5.46
N ASN A 592 8.89 4.66 6.38
CA ASN A 592 7.79 3.72 6.21
C ASN A 592 6.54 4.21 6.96
N ILE A 593 5.38 3.67 6.59
CA ILE A 593 4.16 3.73 7.39
C ILE A 593 3.95 2.37 8.02
N GLY A 594 3.91 2.33 9.36
CA GLY A 594 4.06 1.07 10.10
C GLY A 594 5.52 0.61 10.18
N ASN A 595 5.78 -0.45 10.96
CA ASN A 595 7.14 -0.95 11.17
C ASN A 595 7.53 -2.10 10.25
N SER A 596 6.57 -2.99 9.97
CA SER A 596 6.71 -4.19 9.14
C SER A 596 5.32 -4.82 8.98
N GLU A 597 5.19 -5.78 8.08
CA GLU A 597 4.01 -6.66 7.93
C GLU A 597 3.51 -7.25 9.28
N THR A 598 4.43 -7.71 10.15
CA THR A 598 4.06 -8.27 11.48
C THR A 598 3.76 -7.22 12.56
N LYS A 599 4.00 -5.93 12.25
CA LYS A 599 3.78 -4.78 13.14
C LYS A 599 3.21 -3.61 12.33
N PRO A 600 2.01 -3.80 11.72
CA PRO A 600 1.39 -2.77 10.91
C PRO A 600 0.88 -1.63 11.81
N LEU A 601 0.66 -0.47 11.20
CA LEU A 601 -0.08 0.60 11.85
C LEU A 601 -1.57 0.21 11.89
N ARG A 602 -2.13 0.09 13.09
CA ARG A 602 -3.53 -0.32 13.28
C ARG A 602 -4.45 0.90 13.18
N LEU A 603 -5.47 0.81 12.34
CA LEU A 603 -6.42 1.86 12.03
C LEU A 603 -7.85 1.38 12.33
N SER A 604 -8.74 2.35 12.52
CA SER A 604 -10.19 2.15 12.54
C SER A 604 -10.85 3.28 11.75
N VAL A 605 -10.66 3.24 10.43
CA VAL A 605 -11.09 4.28 9.48
C VAL A 605 -11.92 3.69 8.34
N ASP A 606 -12.71 4.54 7.67
CA ASP A 606 -13.47 4.16 6.48
C ASP A 606 -12.64 4.36 5.20
N SER A 607 -11.68 5.30 5.22
CA SER A 607 -10.72 5.49 4.12
C SER A 607 -9.31 5.85 4.58
N VAL A 608 -8.31 5.46 3.78
CA VAL A 608 -6.91 5.84 3.97
C VAL A 608 -6.26 6.26 2.66
N SER A 609 -5.58 7.40 2.68
CA SER A 609 -4.54 7.70 1.70
C SER A 609 -3.18 7.56 2.36
N ALA A 610 -2.27 6.80 1.75
CA ALA A 610 -0.96 6.56 2.35
C ALA A 610 0.18 6.64 1.33
N SER A 611 1.22 7.41 1.60
CA SER A 611 2.42 7.45 0.75
C SER A 611 3.67 7.17 1.57
N GLY A 612 4.55 6.27 1.12
CA GLY A 612 5.73 5.88 1.89
C GLY A 612 6.79 5.13 1.12
N VAL A 613 7.88 4.74 1.78
CA VAL A 613 8.82 3.77 1.21
C VAL A 613 8.17 2.39 1.20
N ASN A 614 7.71 1.92 2.36
CA ASN A 614 6.82 0.77 2.49
C ASN A 614 5.60 1.19 3.32
N VAL A 615 4.46 0.55 3.08
CA VAL A 615 3.21 0.84 3.78
C VAL A 615 2.64 -0.43 4.38
N TRP A 616 2.60 -0.52 5.71
CA TRP A 616 2.03 -1.64 6.45
C TRP A 616 0.88 -1.18 7.34
N ILE A 617 -0.35 -1.50 6.94
CA ILE A 617 -1.58 -1.03 7.56
C ILE A 617 -2.47 -2.21 7.94
N SER A 618 -3.13 -2.11 9.09
CA SER A 618 -4.21 -3.03 9.46
C SER A 618 -5.45 -2.24 9.86
N ASN A 619 -6.61 -2.51 9.28
CA ASN A 619 -7.86 -1.79 9.56
C ASN A 619 -8.98 -2.73 10.04
N ASP A 620 -9.75 -2.30 11.03
CA ASP A 620 -10.81 -3.13 11.65
C ASP A 620 -12.22 -2.96 11.01
N LYS A 621 -12.30 -2.24 9.87
CA LYS A 621 -13.53 -1.96 9.11
C LYS A 621 -13.29 -2.22 7.62
N ASN A 622 -14.35 -2.11 6.82
CA ASN A 622 -14.22 -1.88 5.39
C ASN A 622 -13.36 -0.63 5.14
N LEU A 623 -12.53 -0.67 4.09
CA LEU A 623 -11.53 0.35 3.81
C LEU A 623 -11.53 0.74 2.33
N THR A 624 -11.66 2.03 2.07
CA THR A 624 -11.29 2.63 0.78
C THR A 624 -9.82 3.05 0.82
N VAL A 625 -9.04 2.70 -0.20
CA VAL A 625 -7.58 2.90 -0.22
C VAL A 625 -7.12 3.81 -1.35
N GLY A 626 -6.07 4.58 -1.07
CA GLY A 626 -5.26 5.31 -2.06
C GLY A 626 -3.79 5.28 -1.61
N ILE A 627 -3.06 4.22 -1.95
CA ILE A 627 -1.74 3.90 -1.40
C ILE A 627 -0.67 4.04 -2.48
N ASN A 628 0.44 4.72 -2.15
CA ASN A 628 1.59 4.89 -3.02
C ASN A 628 2.90 4.58 -2.27
N ALA A 629 3.40 3.37 -2.45
CA ALA A 629 4.66 2.92 -1.90
C ALA A 629 5.73 2.83 -2.99
N SER A 630 6.94 3.31 -2.72
CA SER A 630 8.09 3.05 -3.60
C SER A 630 8.70 1.63 -3.43
N GLY A 631 8.13 0.85 -2.52
CA GLY A 631 8.50 -0.49 -2.10
C GLY A 631 7.22 -1.24 -1.71
N ASP A 632 7.24 -2.02 -0.65
CA ASP A 632 6.19 -3.01 -0.41
C ASP A 632 4.94 -2.40 0.25
N VAL A 633 3.76 -2.96 -0.08
CA VAL A 633 2.48 -2.67 0.56
C VAL A 633 1.98 -3.94 1.24
N GLY A 634 1.73 -3.87 2.54
CA GLY A 634 1.05 -4.91 3.31
C GLY A 634 -0.22 -4.35 3.94
N LEU A 635 -1.37 -4.93 3.60
CA LEU A 635 -2.67 -4.44 4.02
C LEU A 635 -3.51 -5.57 4.62
N THR A 636 -3.88 -5.46 5.89
CA THR A 636 -4.80 -6.42 6.55
C THR A 636 -6.11 -5.75 6.95
N VAL A 637 -7.24 -6.21 6.44
CA VAL A 637 -8.54 -5.54 6.61
C VAL A 637 -9.62 -6.52 7.09
N ASP A 638 -10.28 -6.20 8.21
CA ASP A 638 -11.33 -7.07 8.77
C ASP A 638 -12.64 -7.07 7.94
N GLY A 639 -12.74 -6.20 6.93
CA GLY A 639 -13.87 -6.07 6.01
C GLY A 639 -13.43 -6.00 4.54
N ASP A 640 -14.21 -5.30 3.72
CA ASP A 640 -13.94 -5.16 2.28
C ASP A 640 -12.83 -4.12 2.00
N VAL A 641 -12.03 -4.34 0.96
CA VAL A 641 -11.04 -3.38 0.44
C VAL A 641 -11.55 -2.84 -0.90
N ASN A 642 -11.69 -1.52 -1.02
CA ASN A 642 -12.21 -0.87 -2.22
C ASN A 642 -11.26 0.24 -2.70
N GLY A 643 -11.23 0.48 -4.00
CA GLY A 643 -10.61 1.66 -4.57
C GLY A 643 -11.32 2.96 -4.22
N ASP A 644 -10.68 4.09 -4.52
CA ASP A 644 -11.30 5.41 -4.36
C ASP A 644 -12.26 5.77 -5.53
N GLY A 645 -12.23 4.95 -6.60
CA GLY A 645 -13.09 5.02 -7.77
C GLY A 645 -12.64 6.05 -8.80
N ASP A 646 -11.41 6.59 -8.72
CA ASP A 646 -10.82 7.39 -9.79
C ASP A 646 -10.15 6.51 -10.86
N PRO A 647 -10.75 6.34 -12.06
CA PRO A 647 -10.20 5.48 -13.11
C PRO A 647 -8.95 6.05 -13.79
N ASN A 648 -8.40 7.17 -13.32
CA ASN A 648 -7.19 7.79 -13.88
C ASN A 648 -5.97 7.62 -12.98
N THR A 649 -6.14 7.06 -11.79
CA THR A 649 -5.07 6.87 -10.82
C THR A 649 -5.20 5.49 -10.18
N PRO A 650 -4.12 4.70 -10.11
CA PRO A 650 -4.15 3.44 -9.40
C PRO A 650 -4.51 3.65 -7.92
N ASP A 651 -5.30 2.73 -7.38
CA ASP A 651 -5.67 2.71 -5.97
C ASP A 651 -4.49 2.30 -5.10
N ILE A 652 -3.64 1.39 -5.60
CA ILE A 652 -2.42 0.93 -4.93
C ILE A 652 -1.26 0.92 -5.93
N ILE A 653 -0.16 1.58 -5.57
CA ILE A 653 1.14 1.46 -6.22
C ILE A 653 2.13 0.87 -5.22
N GLY A 654 2.86 -0.18 -5.59
CA GLY A 654 3.86 -0.82 -4.75
C GLY A 654 4.87 -1.66 -5.54
N GLY A 655 5.88 -2.21 -4.86
CA GLY A 655 6.73 -3.27 -5.39
C GLY A 655 5.98 -4.60 -5.26
N ASP A 656 6.04 -5.19 -4.06
CA ASP A 656 5.20 -6.32 -3.69
C ASP A 656 3.94 -5.80 -2.96
N VAL A 657 2.76 -6.20 -3.41
CA VAL A 657 1.46 -5.84 -2.80
C VAL A 657 0.83 -7.09 -2.20
N ASP A 658 0.64 -7.10 -0.89
CA ASP A 658 0.01 -8.17 -0.12
C ASP A 658 -1.25 -7.64 0.60
N ILE A 659 -2.42 -8.19 0.26
CA ILE A 659 -3.72 -7.78 0.76
C ILE A 659 -4.43 -8.97 1.42
N ASP A 660 -4.62 -8.93 2.73
CA ASP A 660 -5.42 -9.89 3.50
C ASP A 660 -6.73 -9.24 3.93
N ALA A 661 -7.84 -9.61 3.30
CA ALA A 661 -9.17 -9.11 3.60
C ALA A 661 -10.11 -10.24 4.07
N ASN A 662 -10.80 -10.04 5.19
CA ASN A 662 -11.91 -10.93 5.58
C ASN A 662 -13.16 -10.72 4.69
N GLY A 663 -13.21 -9.62 3.94
CA GLY A 663 -14.26 -9.24 2.99
C GLY A 663 -13.87 -9.48 1.53
N ASP A 664 -14.53 -8.75 0.62
CA ASP A 664 -14.16 -8.71 -0.80
C ASP A 664 -12.99 -7.74 -1.05
N ILE A 665 -12.17 -8.01 -2.06
CA ILE A 665 -11.15 -7.10 -2.58
C ILE A 665 -11.63 -6.61 -3.95
N GLY A 666 -11.98 -5.33 -4.05
CA GLY A 666 -12.64 -4.76 -5.22
C GLY A 666 -14.05 -5.31 -5.44
N SER A 667 -14.67 -4.92 -6.56
CA SER A 667 -15.98 -5.42 -6.98
C SER A 667 -16.08 -5.57 -8.50
N GLU A 668 -17.07 -6.32 -9.00
CA GLU A 668 -17.28 -6.51 -10.44
C GLU A 668 -17.45 -5.19 -11.23
N ASN A 669 -17.99 -4.14 -10.61
CA ASN A 669 -18.22 -2.85 -11.27
C ASN A 669 -17.11 -1.82 -11.00
N ASP A 670 -16.25 -2.11 -10.02
CA ASP A 670 -15.20 -1.23 -9.53
C ASP A 670 -14.08 -2.14 -8.99
N PRO A 671 -13.32 -2.79 -9.89
CA PRO A 671 -12.16 -3.58 -9.49
C PRO A 671 -11.13 -2.69 -8.80
N LEU A 672 -10.32 -3.27 -7.92
CA LEU A 672 -9.22 -2.54 -7.30
C LEU A 672 -8.07 -2.39 -8.30
N ASP A 673 -7.69 -1.16 -8.62
CA ASP A 673 -6.59 -0.85 -9.55
C ASP A 673 -5.24 -0.93 -8.82
N VAL A 674 -4.41 -1.91 -9.20
CA VAL A 674 -3.14 -2.21 -8.54
C VAL A 674 -2.00 -2.21 -9.54
N GLU A 675 -1.02 -1.34 -9.32
CA GLU A 675 0.23 -1.29 -10.06
C GLU A 675 1.38 -1.78 -9.19
N SER A 676 1.90 -2.96 -9.52
CA SER A 676 2.91 -3.64 -8.72
C SER A 676 3.78 -4.57 -9.53
N ASP A 677 4.97 -4.88 -9.01
CA ASP A 677 5.81 -5.96 -9.54
C ASP A 677 5.18 -7.34 -9.24
N GLU A 678 4.56 -7.49 -8.06
CA GLU A 678 3.92 -8.73 -7.60
C GLU A 678 2.68 -8.48 -6.75
N ILE A 679 1.64 -9.32 -6.92
CA ILE A 679 0.40 -9.27 -6.14
C ILE A 679 0.16 -10.59 -5.40
N SER A 680 -0.12 -10.50 -4.11
CA SER A 680 -0.75 -11.54 -3.29
C SER A 680 -2.03 -10.99 -2.65
N ALA A 681 -3.09 -11.80 -2.61
CA ALA A 681 -4.40 -11.36 -2.15
C ALA A 681 -5.24 -12.50 -1.56
N ASP A 682 -5.66 -12.35 -0.31
CA ASP A 682 -6.58 -13.25 0.40
C ASP A 682 -7.93 -12.55 0.60
N GLY A 683 -9.04 -13.15 0.15
CA GLY A 683 -10.35 -12.52 0.18
C GLY A 683 -11.56 -13.46 0.00
N ASN A 684 -12.77 -12.90 0.04
CA ASN A 684 -13.98 -13.63 -0.34
C ASN A 684 -14.11 -13.69 -1.85
N ASN A 685 -14.29 -12.54 -2.51
CA ASN A 685 -14.14 -12.36 -3.95
C ASN A 685 -13.03 -11.34 -4.21
N ILE A 686 -12.32 -11.48 -5.32
CA ILE A 686 -11.16 -10.67 -5.68
C ILE A 686 -11.33 -10.16 -7.11
N TYR A 687 -11.41 -8.85 -7.28
CA TYR A 687 -11.53 -8.14 -8.56
C TYR A 687 -10.39 -7.14 -8.66
N LEU A 688 -9.46 -7.38 -9.58
CA LEU A 688 -8.25 -6.57 -9.76
C LEU A 688 -8.14 -6.07 -11.20
N ASP A 689 -7.76 -4.81 -11.33
CA ASP A 689 -7.33 -4.19 -12.59
C ASP A 689 -5.83 -3.80 -12.49
N SER A 690 -5.13 -3.80 -13.62
CA SER A 690 -3.75 -3.31 -13.74
C SER A 690 -3.43 -2.93 -15.18
N ASP A 691 -2.75 -1.81 -15.42
CA ASP A 691 -2.31 -1.43 -16.77
C ASP A 691 -0.99 -2.12 -17.18
N SER A 692 -0.30 -2.76 -16.23
CA SER A 692 1.04 -3.35 -16.37
C SER A 692 1.07 -4.88 -16.31
N ASN A 693 2.23 -5.52 -16.49
CA ASN A 693 2.37 -6.95 -16.23
C ASN A 693 2.08 -7.28 -14.77
N VAL A 694 1.39 -8.40 -14.52
CA VAL A 694 1.04 -8.86 -13.18
C VAL A 694 1.76 -10.19 -12.89
N VAL A 695 2.62 -10.19 -11.87
CA VAL A 695 3.16 -11.43 -11.30
C VAL A 695 2.30 -11.85 -10.12
N ILE A 696 1.77 -13.07 -10.17
CA ILE A 696 0.93 -13.62 -9.11
C ILE A 696 1.83 -14.34 -8.09
N GLY A 697 1.82 -13.85 -6.85
CA GLY A 697 2.47 -14.48 -5.71
C GLY A 697 1.59 -15.61 -5.13
N ASP A 698 0.52 -15.23 -4.44
CA ASP A 698 -0.50 -16.15 -3.91
C ASP A 698 -1.86 -15.41 -3.85
N ILE A 699 -2.87 -15.90 -4.57
CA ILE A 699 -4.23 -15.36 -4.53
C ILE A 699 -5.19 -16.44 -4.05
N ASN A 700 -5.88 -16.18 -2.93
CA ASN A 700 -6.81 -17.11 -2.34
C ASN A 700 -8.18 -16.47 -2.13
N ALA A 701 -9.14 -16.88 -2.96
CA ALA A 701 -10.54 -16.49 -2.82
C ALA A 701 -11.43 -17.68 -2.47
N SER A 702 -12.33 -17.48 -1.52
CA SER A 702 -13.40 -18.47 -1.29
C SER A 702 -14.48 -18.47 -2.38
N GLY A 703 -14.57 -17.38 -3.16
CA GLY A 703 -15.51 -17.13 -4.25
C GLY A 703 -14.82 -16.82 -5.57
N ASP A 704 -15.20 -15.73 -6.23
CA ASP A 704 -14.75 -15.39 -7.59
C ASP A 704 -13.42 -14.63 -7.59
N VAL A 705 -12.55 -14.94 -8.55
CA VAL A 705 -11.36 -14.15 -8.89
C VAL A 705 -11.49 -13.64 -10.32
N VAL A 706 -11.38 -12.33 -10.49
CA VAL A 706 -11.33 -11.64 -11.78
C VAL A 706 -10.10 -10.75 -11.82
N ILE A 707 -9.23 -10.98 -12.80
CA ILE A 707 -8.03 -10.17 -13.04
C ILE A 707 -8.13 -9.61 -14.45
N ASN A 708 -8.15 -8.30 -14.59
CA ASN A 708 -8.00 -7.63 -15.88
C ASN A 708 -6.65 -6.93 -15.92
N THR A 709 -5.91 -7.15 -17.00
CA THR A 709 -4.66 -6.44 -17.21
C THR A 709 -4.40 -6.16 -18.67
N GLU A 710 -3.85 -4.99 -18.98
CA GLU A 710 -3.32 -4.71 -20.34
C GLU A 710 -1.94 -5.36 -20.56
N GLY A 711 -1.30 -5.85 -19.49
CA GLY A 711 -0.07 -6.63 -19.49
C GLY A 711 -0.28 -8.14 -19.63
N SER A 712 0.76 -8.90 -19.28
CA SER A 712 0.73 -10.37 -19.14
C SER A 712 0.50 -10.78 -17.69
N VAL A 713 -0.05 -11.97 -17.47
CA VAL A 713 -0.15 -12.57 -16.13
C VAL A 713 0.82 -13.74 -16.03
N THR A 714 1.72 -13.73 -15.05
CA THR A 714 2.71 -14.80 -14.85
C THR A 714 2.70 -15.34 -13.43
N ASP A 715 3.08 -16.60 -13.30
CA ASP A 715 3.24 -17.27 -12.01
C ASP A 715 4.64 -17.00 -11.42
N LYS A 716 4.71 -16.63 -10.13
CA LYS A 716 5.96 -16.44 -9.40
C LYS A 716 6.73 -17.75 -9.18
N GLY A 717 6.03 -18.86 -8.99
CA GLY A 717 6.58 -20.09 -8.41
C GLY A 717 6.08 -21.38 -9.05
N ASP A 718 6.31 -22.48 -8.34
CA ASP A 718 5.84 -23.85 -8.70
C ASP A 718 4.66 -24.31 -7.81
N ASP A 719 4.23 -23.47 -6.86
CA ASP A 719 3.09 -23.73 -5.97
C ASP A 719 1.80 -23.19 -6.61
N VAL A 720 0.63 -23.52 -6.05
CA VAL A 720 -0.64 -22.98 -6.57
C VAL A 720 -0.64 -21.46 -6.38
N ALA A 721 -0.67 -20.70 -7.48
CA ALA A 721 -0.69 -19.25 -7.47
C ALA A 721 -2.09 -18.67 -7.26
N ILE A 722 -3.16 -19.37 -7.70
CA ILE A 722 -4.54 -18.91 -7.53
C ILE A 722 -5.48 -20.03 -7.06
N GLU A 723 -6.14 -19.87 -5.92
CA GLU A 723 -7.27 -20.69 -5.45
C GLU A 723 -8.59 -19.88 -5.52
N ALA A 724 -9.61 -20.43 -6.19
CA ALA A 724 -10.90 -19.73 -6.41
C ALA A 724 -12.08 -20.67 -6.70
N GLU A 725 -13.32 -20.23 -6.47
CA GLU A 725 -14.53 -20.91 -6.99
C GLU A 725 -14.62 -20.78 -8.51
N ASN A 726 -14.59 -19.54 -9.02
CA ASN A 726 -14.52 -19.22 -10.44
C ASN A 726 -13.33 -18.29 -10.71
N LEU A 727 -12.63 -18.50 -11.83
CA LEU A 727 -11.49 -17.69 -12.23
C LEU A 727 -11.70 -17.11 -13.63
N THR A 728 -11.58 -15.79 -13.74
CA THR A 728 -11.52 -15.07 -15.02
C THR A 728 -10.24 -14.26 -15.09
N ILE A 729 -9.46 -14.42 -16.16
CA ILE A 729 -8.30 -13.58 -16.44
C ILE A 729 -8.42 -13.03 -17.86
N ASN A 730 -8.37 -11.71 -17.98
CA ASN A 730 -8.29 -10.99 -19.24
C ASN A 730 -6.94 -10.27 -19.30
N ALA A 731 -6.05 -10.71 -20.19
CA ALA A 731 -4.70 -10.18 -20.33
C ALA A 731 -4.48 -9.61 -21.74
N GLY A 732 -3.86 -8.45 -21.84
CA GLY A 732 -3.38 -7.90 -23.11
C GLY A 732 -2.25 -8.77 -23.70
N GLY A 733 -1.41 -9.35 -22.84
CA GLY A 733 -0.33 -10.26 -23.18
C GLY A 733 -0.66 -11.74 -23.02
N GLY A 734 0.32 -12.53 -22.54
CA GLY A 734 0.18 -13.96 -22.27
C GLY A 734 -0.34 -14.25 -20.86
N ILE A 735 -0.83 -15.47 -20.64
CA ILE A 735 -1.22 -15.98 -19.31
C ILE A 735 -0.37 -17.22 -19.05
N GLY A 736 0.57 -17.13 -18.10
CA GLY A 736 1.60 -18.13 -17.88
C GLY A 736 2.57 -18.27 -19.06
N THR A 737 3.51 -19.20 -18.92
CA THR A 737 4.51 -19.52 -19.97
C THR A 737 4.59 -21.03 -20.19
N GLU A 738 5.17 -21.47 -21.30
CA GLU A 738 5.32 -22.92 -21.57
C GLU A 738 6.19 -23.61 -20.51
N ASP A 739 7.23 -22.93 -20.02
CA ASP A 739 8.16 -23.45 -19.01
C ASP A 739 7.60 -23.30 -17.58
N ASN A 740 6.81 -22.26 -17.33
CA ASN A 740 6.12 -22.02 -16.07
C ASN A 740 4.63 -21.67 -16.33
N PRO A 741 3.74 -22.66 -16.46
CA PRO A 741 2.31 -22.42 -16.61
C PRO A 741 1.74 -21.82 -15.33
N LEU A 742 0.66 -21.03 -15.44
CA LEU A 742 -0.06 -20.51 -14.29
C LEU A 742 -0.75 -21.65 -13.53
N ASP A 743 -0.28 -21.94 -12.32
CA ASP A 743 -0.78 -23.01 -11.48
C ASP A 743 -1.99 -22.55 -10.67
N VAL A 744 -3.16 -23.12 -10.95
CA VAL A 744 -4.44 -22.71 -10.35
C VAL A 744 -5.17 -23.86 -9.68
N PHE A 745 -6.03 -23.56 -8.71
CA PHE A 745 -6.94 -24.49 -8.07
C PHE A 745 -8.36 -23.94 -8.12
N VAL A 746 -9.08 -24.26 -9.20
CA VAL A 746 -10.41 -23.67 -9.47
C VAL A 746 -11.51 -24.72 -9.37
N TYR A 747 -12.53 -24.45 -8.55
CA TYR A 747 -13.58 -25.42 -8.22
C TYR A 747 -14.64 -25.60 -9.31
N ASN A 748 -14.98 -24.54 -10.04
CA ASN A 748 -16.11 -24.53 -10.95
C ASN A 748 -15.69 -24.13 -12.37
N ASN A 749 -15.65 -22.83 -12.70
CA ASN A 749 -15.40 -22.34 -14.05
C ASN A 749 -14.07 -21.58 -14.16
N MET A 750 -13.38 -21.76 -15.29
CA MET A 750 -12.20 -20.98 -15.68
C MET A 750 -12.45 -20.32 -17.04
N SER A 751 -12.12 -19.05 -17.16
CA SER A 751 -12.14 -18.28 -18.40
C SER A 751 -10.83 -17.52 -18.56
N PHE A 752 -10.08 -17.81 -19.61
CA PHE A 752 -8.81 -17.16 -19.90
C PHE A 752 -8.90 -16.47 -21.26
N ASN A 753 -8.57 -15.18 -21.30
CA ASN A 753 -8.49 -14.40 -22.53
C ASN A 753 -7.11 -13.75 -22.59
N ALA A 754 -6.30 -14.15 -23.58
CA ALA A 754 -5.01 -13.56 -23.87
C ALA A 754 -5.09 -12.91 -25.26
N ARG A 755 -4.90 -11.59 -25.34
CA ARG A 755 -5.14 -10.84 -26.59
C ARG A 755 -3.99 -10.98 -27.59
N TYR A 756 -2.75 -10.88 -27.11
CA TYR A 756 -1.53 -10.90 -27.94
C TYR A 756 -0.51 -11.95 -27.48
N GLY A 757 -0.97 -12.98 -26.75
CA GLY A 757 -0.11 -14.05 -26.24
C GLY A 757 -0.83 -15.39 -26.10
N HIS A 758 -0.11 -16.39 -25.61
CA HIS A 758 -0.66 -17.71 -25.34
C HIS A 758 -1.15 -17.85 -23.90
N THR A 759 -2.06 -18.81 -23.69
CA THR A 759 -2.46 -19.27 -22.36
C THR A 759 -1.80 -20.61 -22.05
N PHE A 760 -0.97 -20.61 -21.01
CA PHE A 760 -0.41 -21.77 -20.36
C PHE A 760 -0.88 -21.76 -18.90
N ALA A 761 -1.95 -22.49 -18.60
CA ALA A 761 -2.50 -22.58 -17.25
C ALA A 761 -2.84 -24.03 -16.90
N GLU A 762 -2.52 -24.45 -15.68
CA GLU A 762 -2.77 -25.80 -15.18
C GLU A 762 -3.67 -25.78 -13.93
N ASN A 763 -4.86 -26.39 -14.04
CA ASN A 763 -5.70 -26.62 -12.87
C ASN A 763 -5.21 -27.85 -12.10
N GLN A 764 -4.64 -27.60 -10.92
CA GLN A 764 -3.97 -28.55 -10.04
C GLN A 764 -4.94 -29.57 -9.43
N ARG A 765 -4.41 -30.76 -9.10
CA ARG A 765 -5.20 -31.94 -8.66
C ARG A 765 -4.81 -32.35 -7.25
N VAL A 766 -5.80 -32.69 -6.42
CA VAL A 766 -5.56 -33.10 -5.04
C VAL A 766 -5.90 -34.57 -4.81
N MET A 767 -5.06 -35.24 -4.01
CA MET A 767 -5.35 -36.60 -3.53
C MET A 767 -6.50 -36.53 -2.52
N ARG A 768 -7.67 -37.05 -2.89
CA ARG A 768 -8.87 -37.03 -2.04
C ARG A 768 -9.51 -38.40 -1.97
N THR A 769 -10.37 -38.60 -0.97
CA THR A 769 -11.22 -39.79 -0.83
C THR A 769 -12.67 -39.36 -0.99
N LEU A 770 -13.29 -39.76 -2.09
CA LEU A 770 -14.72 -39.59 -2.33
C LEU A 770 -15.49 -40.69 -1.62
N ILE A 771 -16.59 -40.34 -0.96
CA ILE A 771 -17.39 -41.28 -0.16
C ILE A 771 -18.84 -41.21 -0.60
N ASP A 772 -19.39 -42.36 -0.97
CA ASP A 772 -20.83 -42.50 -1.11
C ASP A 772 -21.42 -42.80 0.27
N ILE A 773 -22.06 -41.80 0.86
CA ILE A 773 -22.54 -41.87 2.25
C ILE A 773 -23.51 -43.04 2.49
N PRO A 774 -24.49 -43.34 1.60
CA PRO A 774 -25.42 -44.46 1.80
C PRO A 774 -24.75 -45.83 1.88
N THR A 775 -23.81 -46.13 0.98
CA THR A 775 -23.16 -47.45 0.89
C THR A 775 -21.90 -47.55 1.75
N GLY A 776 -21.30 -46.42 2.14
CA GLY A 776 -20.02 -46.36 2.83
C GLY A 776 -18.82 -46.72 1.95
N ILE A 777 -19.01 -46.86 0.64
CA ILE A 777 -17.95 -47.13 -0.32
C ILE A 777 -17.09 -45.87 -0.49
N ARG A 778 -15.79 -46.09 -0.59
CA ARG A 778 -14.80 -45.02 -0.74
C ARG A 778 -13.97 -45.23 -1.99
N VAL A 779 -13.65 -44.15 -2.66
CA VAL A 779 -12.73 -44.13 -3.78
C VAL A 779 -11.71 -43.02 -3.55
N SER A 780 -10.45 -43.39 -3.38
CA SER A 780 -9.35 -42.45 -3.20
C SER A 780 -8.51 -42.33 -4.47
N GLY A 781 -8.10 -41.11 -4.82
CA GLY A 781 -7.35 -40.82 -6.03
C GLY A 781 -7.04 -39.34 -6.17
N TYR A 782 -6.29 -38.98 -7.22
CA TYR A 782 -6.08 -37.58 -7.60
C TYR A 782 -7.28 -37.12 -8.40
N PHE A 783 -8.11 -36.32 -7.74
CA PHE A 783 -9.32 -35.78 -8.30
C PHE A 783 -9.13 -34.32 -8.65
N TYR A 784 -9.75 -33.91 -9.75
CA TYR A 784 -9.97 -32.49 -9.97
C TYR A 784 -10.96 -31.96 -8.93
N PRO A 785 -10.93 -30.66 -8.63
CA PRO A 785 -11.98 -29.99 -7.86
C PRO A 785 -13.38 -30.35 -8.38
N GLY A 786 -14.35 -30.52 -7.48
CA GLY A 786 -15.75 -30.87 -7.81
C GLY A 786 -16.05 -32.35 -8.10
N ALA A 787 -15.05 -33.25 -8.10
CA ALA A 787 -15.31 -34.67 -8.34
C ALA A 787 -16.20 -35.30 -7.24
N MET A 788 -17.23 -36.06 -7.65
CA MET A 788 -18.17 -36.73 -6.74
C MET A 788 -18.28 -38.22 -7.06
N LEU A 789 -18.31 -39.07 -6.02
CA LEU A 789 -18.58 -40.50 -6.16
C LEU A 789 -20.09 -40.75 -6.08
N LYS A 790 -20.61 -41.49 -7.05
CA LYS A 790 -21.96 -42.03 -7.02
C LYS A 790 -21.91 -43.54 -7.10
N VAL A 791 -22.64 -44.20 -6.21
CA VAL A 791 -22.78 -45.65 -6.21
C VAL A 791 -24.20 -46.02 -6.58
N PHE A 792 -24.34 -46.97 -7.51
CA PHE A 792 -25.62 -47.57 -7.86
C PHE A 792 -25.66 -49.01 -7.34
N GLU A 793 -26.64 -49.32 -6.49
CA GLU A 793 -26.92 -50.68 -6.02
C GLU A 793 -27.71 -51.46 -7.08
N GLU A 794 -27.46 -52.77 -7.16
CA GLU A 794 -28.18 -53.71 -8.05
C GLU A 794 -28.13 -53.38 -9.55
N PHE A 795 -27.09 -52.66 -10.00
CA PHE A 795 -27.02 -52.15 -11.38
C PHE A 795 -26.06 -52.97 -12.27
N PHE A 796 -26.61 -53.83 -13.13
CA PHE A 796 -25.94 -54.32 -14.34
C PHE A 796 -26.79 -53.90 -15.54
N HIS A 797 -26.15 -53.37 -16.60
CA HIS A 797 -26.87 -52.88 -17.78
C HIS A 797 -27.90 -53.90 -18.31
N GLU A 798 -29.08 -53.42 -18.69
CA GLU A 798 -30.00 -54.18 -19.51
C GLU A 798 -29.37 -54.44 -20.90
N SER A 799 -29.12 -55.72 -21.18
CA SER A 799 -29.47 -56.43 -22.43
C SER A 799 -28.41 -56.92 -23.44
N LEU A 800 -27.09 -56.68 -23.36
CA LEU A 800 -26.15 -57.22 -24.39
C LEU A 800 -24.81 -57.84 -23.92
N CYS A 801 -24.44 -57.79 -22.62
CA CYS A 801 -23.19 -58.43 -22.14
C CYS A 801 -23.46 -59.73 -21.38
N ALA A 802 -22.98 -60.87 -21.91
CA ALA A 802 -23.12 -62.20 -21.33
C ALA A 802 -22.49 -62.33 -19.93
N ILE A 803 -21.36 -61.66 -19.67
CA ILE A 803 -20.69 -61.68 -18.37
C ILE A 803 -21.44 -60.86 -17.32
N CYS A 804 -21.93 -59.66 -17.68
CA CYS A 804 -22.73 -58.85 -16.76
C CYS A 804 -24.03 -59.56 -16.37
N ALA A 805 -24.69 -60.23 -17.33
CA ALA A 805 -25.86 -61.06 -17.06
C ALA A 805 -25.52 -62.24 -16.13
N TYR A 806 -24.35 -62.88 -16.33
CA TYR A 806 -23.89 -63.96 -15.47
C TYR A 806 -23.63 -63.49 -14.03
N LEU A 807 -22.93 -62.36 -13.85
CA LEU A 807 -22.66 -61.77 -12.54
C LEU A 807 -23.95 -61.38 -11.80
N ALA A 808 -24.94 -60.83 -12.51
CA ALA A 808 -26.26 -60.50 -11.96
C ALA A 808 -27.08 -61.75 -11.56
N ALA A 809 -26.81 -62.91 -12.17
CA ALA A 809 -27.56 -64.15 -11.95
C ALA A 809 -26.98 -65.05 -10.86
N ILE A 810 -25.86 -64.68 -10.22
CA ILE A 810 -25.27 -65.44 -9.11
C ILE A 810 -26.28 -65.57 -7.96
N ALA A 811 -26.32 -66.75 -7.33
CA ALA A 811 -27.25 -67.01 -6.23
C ALA A 811 -27.09 -65.95 -5.10
N PRO A 812 -28.20 -65.31 -4.64
CA PRO A 812 -28.13 -64.19 -3.71
C PRO A 812 -27.47 -64.49 -2.36
N ASP A 813 -27.45 -65.75 -1.93
CA ASP A 813 -26.79 -66.19 -0.69
C ASP A 813 -25.26 -66.18 -0.76
N LEU A 814 -24.70 -66.12 -1.98
CA LEU A 814 -23.27 -65.99 -2.24
C LEU A 814 -22.83 -64.54 -2.45
N VAL A 815 -23.76 -63.59 -2.59
CA VAL A 815 -23.48 -62.19 -2.91
C VAL A 815 -23.58 -61.33 -1.66
N LEU A 816 -22.49 -60.63 -1.33
CA LEU A 816 -22.42 -59.64 -0.24
C LEU A 816 -22.83 -58.23 -0.68
N GLY A 817 -22.72 -57.94 -1.96
CA GLY A 817 -23.15 -56.68 -2.55
C GLY A 817 -22.78 -56.57 -4.03
N GLN A 818 -23.56 -55.77 -4.76
CA GLN A 818 -23.34 -55.47 -6.17
C GLN A 818 -23.45 -53.98 -6.38
N TYR A 819 -22.35 -53.37 -6.83
CA TYR A 819 -22.20 -51.94 -6.89
C TYR A 819 -21.62 -51.53 -8.24
N LYS A 820 -22.27 -50.58 -8.92
CA LYS A 820 -21.66 -49.81 -10.00
C LYS A 820 -21.14 -48.51 -9.44
N LEU A 821 -19.84 -48.27 -9.60
CA LEU A 821 -19.18 -47.05 -9.12
C LEU A 821 -18.98 -46.11 -10.30
N GLU A 822 -19.39 -44.86 -10.14
CA GLU A 822 -19.12 -43.79 -11.11
C GLU A 822 -18.59 -42.58 -10.37
N VAL A 823 -17.54 -41.95 -10.90
CA VAL A 823 -17.10 -40.62 -10.45
C VAL A 823 -17.56 -39.62 -11.50
N TYR A 824 -18.36 -38.65 -11.06
CA TYR A 824 -18.69 -37.47 -11.84
C TYR A 824 -17.57 -36.46 -11.64
N GLY A 825 -17.00 -35.95 -12.73
CA GLY A 825 -15.80 -35.12 -12.70
C GLY A 825 -14.56 -35.85 -13.25
N ARG A 826 -13.45 -35.12 -13.36
CA ARG A 826 -12.19 -35.66 -13.91
C ARG A 826 -11.32 -36.22 -12.79
N TRP A 827 -10.52 -37.22 -13.12
CA TRP A 827 -9.51 -37.81 -12.24
C TRP A 827 -8.34 -38.36 -13.06
N ARG A 828 -7.17 -38.56 -12.45
CA ARG A 828 -5.97 -39.07 -13.12
C ARG A 828 -5.25 -40.09 -12.22
N GLY A 829 -4.65 -41.12 -12.81
CA GLY A 829 -3.85 -42.12 -12.08
C GLY A 829 -4.60 -43.44 -11.84
N GLY A 830 -4.31 -44.11 -10.72
CA GLY A 830 -5.08 -45.26 -10.25
C GLY A 830 -6.01 -44.85 -9.12
N LEU A 831 -7.15 -45.54 -8.97
CA LEU A 831 -8.10 -45.33 -7.89
C LEU A 831 -8.03 -46.47 -6.88
N LEU A 832 -7.91 -46.12 -5.61
CA LEU A 832 -8.07 -47.06 -4.52
C LEU A 832 -9.55 -47.16 -4.16
N VAL A 833 -10.17 -48.30 -4.42
CA VAL A 833 -11.55 -48.59 -4.05
C VAL A 833 -11.56 -49.33 -2.72
N GLU A 834 -12.36 -48.84 -1.75
CA GLU A 834 -12.62 -49.51 -0.48
C GLU A 834 -14.12 -49.83 -0.36
N ILE A 835 -14.47 -51.12 -0.30
CA ILE A 835 -15.86 -51.58 -0.17
C ILE A 835 -16.07 -52.20 1.22
N PRO A 836 -17.02 -51.69 2.02
CA PRO A 836 -17.30 -52.25 3.34
C PRO A 836 -18.00 -53.61 3.20
N VAL A 837 -17.53 -54.60 3.96
CA VAL A 837 -18.06 -55.99 3.90
C VAL A 837 -18.50 -56.55 5.25
N HIS A 838 -18.65 -55.72 6.29
CA HIS A 838 -19.01 -56.09 7.67
C HIS A 838 -17.88 -56.81 8.45
N GLU A 839 -17.68 -56.44 9.72
CA GLU A 839 -16.60 -56.95 10.59
C GLU A 839 -16.53 -58.47 10.74
N ARG A 840 -17.62 -59.22 10.47
CA ARG A 840 -17.64 -60.69 10.58
C ARG A 840 -16.74 -61.37 9.54
N TYR A 841 -16.31 -60.63 8.53
CA TYR A 841 -15.39 -61.10 7.48
C TYR A 841 -13.95 -60.66 7.70
N GLU A 842 -13.63 -59.98 8.80
CA GLU A 842 -12.26 -59.53 9.08
C GLU A 842 -11.26 -60.68 9.01
N GLY A 843 -10.17 -60.47 8.27
CA GLY A 843 -9.11 -61.47 8.05
C GLY A 843 -9.47 -62.61 7.10
N LYS A 844 -10.71 -62.69 6.58
CA LYS A 844 -11.08 -63.64 5.51
C LYS A 844 -10.66 -63.11 4.14
N ILE A 845 -10.57 -64.01 3.16
CA ILE A 845 -10.40 -63.67 1.75
C ILE A 845 -11.76 -63.78 1.07
N LEU A 846 -12.15 -62.73 0.35
CA LEU A 846 -13.39 -62.62 -0.40
C LEU A 846 -13.08 -62.33 -1.87
N THR A 847 -13.98 -62.71 -2.78
CA THR A 847 -13.83 -62.45 -4.21
C THR A 847 -14.58 -61.20 -4.63
N VAL A 848 -13.89 -60.32 -5.36
CA VAL A 848 -14.48 -59.22 -6.14
C VAL A 848 -14.48 -59.63 -7.61
N ALA A 849 -15.65 -59.85 -8.18
CA ALA A 849 -15.82 -60.23 -9.57
C ALA A 849 -16.40 -59.08 -10.40
N TYR A 850 -15.89 -58.88 -11.62
CA TYR A 850 -16.30 -57.79 -12.49
C TYR A 850 -16.12 -58.15 -13.97
N CYS A 851 -16.80 -57.41 -14.83
CA CYS A 851 -16.66 -57.51 -16.28
C CYS A 851 -15.77 -56.38 -16.79
N GLU A 852 -14.72 -56.72 -17.54
CA GLU A 852 -13.83 -55.77 -18.21
C GLU A 852 -13.74 -56.16 -19.68
N ASP A 853 -14.19 -55.27 -20.58
CA ASP A 853 -14.19 -55.46 -22.05
C ASP A 853 -14.81 -56.80 -22.52
N GLY A 854 -15.83 -57.30 -21.80
CA GLY A 854 -16.52 -58.55 -22.12
C GLY A 854 -15.89 -59.81 -21.53
N GLU A 855 -14.81 -59.68 -20.74
CA GLU A 855 -14.20 -60.78 -20.00
C GLU A 855 -14.53 -60.71 -18.50
N LEU A 856 -14.79 -61.87 -17.91
CA LEU A 856 -14.97 -62.05 -16.47
C LEU A 856 -13.60 -62.02 -15.77
N LYS A 857 -13.45 -61.13 -14.79
CA LYS A 857 -12.29 -61.02 -13.91
C LYS A 857 -12.70 -61.25 -12.46
N ALA A 858 -11.78 -61.77 -11.66
CA ALA A 858 -11.98 -62.01 -10.23
C ALA A 858 -10.71 -61.67 -9.45
N LEU A 859 -10.87 -60.97 -8.33
CA LEU A 859 -9.80 -60.62 -7.39
C LEU A 859 -10.11 -61.24 -6.04
N ASN A 860 -9.19 -62.05 -5.52
CA ASN A 860 -9.29 -62.64 -4.18
C ASN A 860 -8.53 -61.76 -3.19
N LEU A 861 -9.27 -61.03 -2.36
CA LEU A 861 -8.76 -59.95 -1.54
C LEU A 861 -9.06 -60.21 -0.07
N LYS A 862 -8.07 -59.93 0.78
CA LYS A 862 -8.22 -60.06 2.24
C LYS A 862 -8.99 -58.87 2.80
N VAL A 863 -9.94 -59.13 3.69
CA VAL A 863 -10.67 -58.09 4.41
C VAL A 863 -9.80 -57.55 5.55
N GLU A 864 -9.60 -56.23 5.57
CA GLU A 864 -8.82 -55.54 6.59
C GLU A 864 -9.57 -54.30 7.09
N GLY A 865 -9.76 -54.21 8.41
CA GLY A 865 -10.54 -53.13 9.03
C GLY A 865 -12.00 -53.06 8.57
N GLY A 866 -12.59 -54.19 8.17
CA GLY A 866 -13.96 -54.28 7.65
C GLY A 866 -14.12 -53.95 6.16
N TYR A 867 -13.03 -53.70 5.42
CA TYR A 867 -13.06 -53.34 4.00
C TYR A 867 -12.30 -54.33 3.13
N ILE A 868 -12.78 -54.52 1.91
CA ILE A 868 -11.97 -55.02 0.79
C ILE A 868 -11.40 -53.82 0.05
N ARG A 869 -10.09 -53.88 -0.26
CA ARG A 869 -9.36 -52.80 -0.95
C ARG A 869 -8.71 -53.30 -2.23
N PHE A 870 -8.83 -52.53 -3.31
CA PHE A 870 -8.10 -52.80 -4.54
C PHE A 870 -7.86 -51.52 -5.34
N TRP A 871 -6.78 -51.54 -6.13
CA TRP A 871 -6.48 -50.50 -7.09
C TRP A 871 -7.10 -50.81 -8.44
N THR A 872 -7.68 -49.81 -9.09
CA THR A 872 -8.23 -49.92 -10.43
C THR A 872 -7.90 -48.70 -11.28
N GLY A 873 -7.72 -48.90 -12.59
CA GLY A 873 -7.57 -47.82 -13.58
C GLY A 873 -8.90 -47.39 -14.22
N ARG A 874 -10.01 -48.04 -13.88
CA ARG A 874 -11.38 -47.73 -14.32
C ARG A 874 -12.37 -48.16 -13.25
N LEU A 875 -13.41 -47.37 -12.99
CA LEU A 875 -14.52 -47.80 -12.13
C LEU A 875 -15.52 -48.57 -12.96
N LEU A 876 -15.91 -49.76 -12.47
CA LEU A 876 -16.79 -50.70 -13.14
C LEU A 876 -17.95 -51.11 -12.22
N ALA A 877 -18.76 -52.08 -12.66
CA ALA A 877 -19.66 -52.81 -11.78
C ALA A 877 -18.91 -53.97 -11.11
N TYR A 878 -18.93 -54.02 -9.78
CA TYR A 878 -18.28 -55.04 -8.97
C TYR A 878 -19.31 -55.85 -8.20
N THR A 879 -19.17 -57.17 -8.24
CA THR A 879 -19.89 -58.14 -7.42
C THR A 879 -18.97 -58.64 -6.32
N ILE A 880 -19.40 -58.51 -5.07
CA ILE A 880 -18.66 -58.97 -3.89
C ILE A 880 -19.24 -60.29 -3.44
N LEU A 881 -18.42 -61.34 -3.33
CA LEU A 881 -18.86 -62.70 -3.07
C LEU A 881 -18.36 -63.22 -1.71
N ASP A 882 -19.20 -63.99 -1.02
CA ASP A 882 -18.91 -64.66 0.26
C ASP A 882 -18.10 -65.95 0.05
N GLY A 883 -16.87 -65.80 -0.43
CA GLY A 883 -15.99 -66.94 -0.68
C GLY A 883 -14.77 -66.59 -1.52
N VAL A 884 -13.98 -67.60 -1.85
CA VAL A 884 -12.81 -67.50 -2.74
C VAL A 884 -13.12 -68.26 -4.02
N TYR A 885 -13.16 -67.54 -5.13
CA TYR A 885 -13.50 -68.05 -6.44
C TYR A 885 -12.46 -67.65 -7.48
N THR A 886 -12.30 -68.48 -8.51
CA THR A 886 -11.42 -68.22 -9.65
C THR A 886 -12.17 -68.32 -10.96
N VAL A 887 -11.70 -67.63 -11.99
CA VAL A 887 -12.30 -67.68 -13.33
C VAL A 887 -11.80 -68.91 -14.07
N GLU A 888 -12.71 -69.77 -14.53
CA GLU A 888 -12.40 -70.89 -15.41
C GLU A 888 -13.31 -70.91 -16.64
N TRP A 889 -12.86 -71.60 -17.69
CA TRP A 889 -13.65 -71.83 -18.90
C TRP A 889 -14.35 -73.19 -18.79
N VAL A 890 -15.67 -73.16 -18.68
CA VAL A 890 -16.51 -74.37 -18.66
C VAL A 890 -17.43 -74.30 -19.88
N ASP A 891 -17.36 -75.32 -20.74
CA ASP A 891 -18.14 -75.44 -21.98
C ASP A 891 -18.09 -74.19 -22.90
N GLY A 892 -16.95 -73.52 -22.94
CA GLY A 892 -16.73 -72.33 -23.78
C GLY A 892 -17.27 -71.02 -23.21
N VAL A 893 -17.67 -71.00 -21.93
CA VAL A 893 -18.13 -69.81 -21.21
C VAL A 893 -17.24 -69.59 -19.98
N GLN A 894 -16.90 -68.34 -19.68
CA GLN A 894 -16.18 -67.99 -18.46
C GLN A 894 -17.14 -68.00 -17.27
N VAL A 895 -16.79 -68.76 -16.24
CA VAL A 895 -17.57 -68.88 -15.00
C VAL A 895 -16.66 -68.75 -13.78
N LEU A 896 -17.25 -68.47 -12.62
CA LEU A 896 -16.54 -68.52 -11.34
C LEU A 896 -16.67 -69.92 -10.77
N VAL A 897 -15.55 -70.51 -10.37
CA VAL A 897 -15.49 -71.80 -9.69
C VAL A 897 -14.93 -71.66 -8.28
N ASP A 898 -15.35 -72.52 -7.38
CA ASP A 898 -14.80 -72.62 -6.02
C ASP A 898 -13.42 -73.33 -6.00
N SER A 899 -12.86 -73.53 -4.80
CA SER A 899 -11.56 -74.20 -4.63
C SER A 899 -11.52 -75.66 -5.07
N GLU A 900 -12.67 -76.29 -5.30
CA GLU A 900 -12.80 -77.67 -5.81
C GLU A 900 -13.01 -77.70 -7.33
N GLY A 901 -13.04 -76.54 -7.99
CA GLY A 901 -13.29 -76.41 -9.44
C GLY A 901 -14.77 -76.52 -9.81
N VAL A 902 -15.68 -76.36 -8.85
CA VAL A 902 -17.12 -76.44 -9.08
C VAL A 902 -17.67 -75.04 -9.42
N PRO A 903 -18.39 -74.86 -10.55
CA PRO A 903 -19.05 -73.60 -10.88
C PRO A 903 -20.02 -73.17 -9.79
N ILE A 904 -20.00 -71.88 -9.45
CA ILE A 904 -20.90 -71.33 -8.44
C ILE A 904 -22.37 -71.39 -8.88
N GLU A 905 -23.27 -71.56 -7.91
CA GLU A 905 -24.71 -71.62 -8.18
C GLU A 905 -25.24 -70.27 -8.69
N THR A 906 -26.09 -70.34 -9.71
CA THR A 906 -26.87 -69.21 -10.25
C THR A 906 -28.35 -69.45 -9.97
N ILE A 907 -29.19 -68.40 -10.07
CA ILE A 907 -30.63 -68.48 -9.83
C ILE A 907 -31.26 -69.55 -10.76
N ALA A 908 -32.14 -70.38 -10.19
CA ALA A 908 -32.75 -71.52 -10.88
C ALA A 908 -33.44 -71.10 -12.19
N GLY A 909 -32.92 -71.60 -13.32
CA GLY A 909 -33.43 -71.31 -14.67
C GLY A 909 -32.52 -70.42 -15.53
N TYR A 910 -31.38 -69.97 -15.01
CA TYR A 910 -30.36 -69.28 -15.80
C TYR A 910 -29.53 -70.28 -16.62
N GLU A 911 -29.73 -70.31 -17.94
CA GLU A 911 -28.85 -71.04 -18.86
C GLU A 911 -27.68 -70.15 -19.27
N TYR A 912 -26.44 -70.66 -19.18
CA TYR A 912 -25.24 -69.93 -19.60
C TYR A 912 -25.37 -69.51 -21.08
N PRO A 913 -25.33 -68.21 -21.41
CA PRO A 913 -25.31 -67.81 -22.80
C PRO A 913 -24.01 -68.30 -23.45
N THR A 914 -24.12 -69.28 -24.36
CA THR A 914 -22.99 -69.74 -25.18
C THR A 914 -22.55 -68.63 -26.12
N ILE A 915 -21.29 -68.19 -25.99
CA ILE A 915 -20.68 -67.23 -26.90
C ILE A 915 -20.32 -67.98 -28.20
N ASN A 916 -21.11 -67.83 -29.25
CA ASN A 916 -20.72 -68.28 -30.59
C ASN A 916 -19.68 -67.29 -31.15
N ALA A 917 -18.46 -67.78 -31.38
CA ALA A 917 -17.42 -67.07 -32.11
C ALA A 917 -17.77 -67.01 -33.61
N ALA A 918 -18.66 -66.10 -34.02
CA ALA A 918 -18.77 -65.54 -35.38
C ALA A 918 -20.02 -64.64 -35.49
N GLU A 919 -19.91 -63.37 -35.15
CA GLU A 919 -20.62 -62.26 -35.81
C GLU A 919 -20.13 -60.93 -35.21
N THR A 920 -19.07 -60.37 -35.78
CA THR A 920 -18.73 -58.96 -35.59
C THR A 920 -19.70 -58.15 -36.45
N VAL A 921 -20.92 -57.93 -35.95
CA VAL A 921 -21.82 -56.92 -36.51
C VAL A 921 -21.43 -55.59 -35.88
N LEU A 922 -20.71 -54.78 -36.65
CA LEU A 922 -20.68 -53.34 -36.44
C LEU A 922 -22.12 -52.83 -36.62
N HIS A 923 -22.72 -52.36 -35.54
CA HIS A 923 -23.87 -51.47 -35.59
C HIS A 923 -23.50 -50.20 -34.84
N ASP A 924 -23.38 -49.13 -35.63
CA ASP A 924 -23.60 -47.77 -35.18
C ASP A 924 -25.00 -47.68 -34.54
N ASP A 925 -25.05 -47.23 -33.28
CA ASP A 925 -25.81 -46.02 -32.93
C ASP A 925 -25.71 -45.75 -31.41
N ILE A 926 -24.98 -44.67 -31.10
CA ILE A 926 -25.33 -43.57 -30.17
C ILE A 926 -25.94 -43.99 -28.81
N TYR A 927 -25.13 -43.91 -27.75
CA TYR A 927 -25.37 -43.09 -26.55
C TYR A 927 -24.16 -43.19 -25.58
N GLY A 928 -23.47 -42.06 -25.38
CA GLY A 928 -22.70 -41.78 -24.16
C GLY A 928 -21.30 -42.40 -24.03
N VAL A 929 -20.42 -42.24 -25.02
CA VAL A 929 -18.98 -42.50 -24.83
C VAL A 929 -18.33 -41.26 -24.24
N SER A 930 -17.97 -41.32 -22.95
CA SER A 930 -16.88 -40.51 -22.41
C SER A 930 -15.58 -41.09 -22.97
N ILE A 931 -15.07 -40.45 -24.02
CA ILE A 931 -13.76 -40.77 -24.60
C ILE A 931 -12.70 -40.34 -23.59
N GLY A 932 -12.21 -41.30 -22.79
CA GLY A 932 -10.91 -41.19 -22.15
C GLY A 932 -9.82 -41.44 -23.18
N ILE A 933 -9.34 -40.38 -23.84
CA ILE A 933 -8.14 -40.44 -24.66
C ILE A 933 -6.98 -40.77 -23.74
N ARG A 934 -6.38 -41.95 -23.92
CA ARG A 934 -5.04 -42.27 -23.41
C ARG A 934 -4.05 -41.67 -24.41
N LEU A 935 -3.56 -40.47 -24.14
CA LEU A 935 -2.33 -39.97 -24.77
C LEU A 935 -1.15 -40.72 -24.12
N GLU A 936 -0.82 -41.89 -24.67
CA GLU A 936 0.56 -42.35 -24.62
C GLU A 936 1.29 -41.64 -25.76
N THR A 937 2.13 -40.68 -25.40
CA THR A 937 3.01 -39.95 -26.30
C THR A 937 3.88 -40.93 -27.08
N LYS A 938 3.54 -41.12 -28.34
CA LYS A 938 4.50 -41.37 -29.41
C LYS A 938 4.13 -40.44 -30.56
N CYS A 939 4.97 -39.44 -30.78
CA CYS A 939 4.83 -38.43 -31.82
C CYS A 939 4.44 -39.05 -33.17
N VAL A 940 3.26 -38.69 -33.68
CA VAL A 940 2.95 -38.51 -35.11
C VAL A 940 1.82 -37.49 -35.20
N HIS A 941 2.02 -36.43 -35.99
CA HIS A 941 1.05 -35.38 -36.31
C HIS A 941 -0.24 -35.94 -36.91
N ASP A 942 -1.40 -35.48 -36.42
CA ASP A 942 -2.56 -35.07 -37.23
C ASP A 942 -3.58 -34.35 -36.33
N THR A 943 -4.02 -33.18 -36.79
CA THR A 943 -4.86 -32.18 -36.12
C THR A 943 -6.35 -32.39 -36.45
N GLU A 944 -7.21 -32.50 -35.42
CA GLU A 944 -8.62 -32.14 -35.55
C GLU A 944 -9.04 -31.18 -34.42
N ARG A 945 -9.63 -30.06 -34.85
CA ARG A 945 -10.06 -28.86 -34.12
C ARG A 945 -11.03 -29.13 -32.96
N LEU A 946 -10.80 -28.49 -31.82
CA LEU A 946 -11.82 -28.18 -30.81
C LEU A 946 -12.00 -26.65 -30.76
N SER A 947 -12.89 -26.14 -31.62
CA SER A 947 -13.32 -24.75 -31.61
C SER A 947 -14.42 -24.57 -30.54
N PHE A 948 -14.20 -23.70 -29.56
CA PHE A 948 -15.26 -23.25 -28.66
C PHE A 948 -16.13 -22.22 -29.39
N VAL A 949 -17.34 -22.63 -29.79
CA VAL A 949 -18.34 -21.72 -30.35
C VAL A 949 -19.06 -21.00 -29.21
N ASN A 950 -18.93 -19.68 -29.24
CA ASN A 950 -19.67 -18.70 -28.45
C ASN A 950 -21.18 -18.87 -28.71
N VAL A 951 -21.96 -19.31 -27.71
CA VAL A 951 -23.41 -19.47 -27.83
C VAL A 951 -24.09 -18.13 -27.52
N GLN A 952 -24.27 -17.31 -28.55
CA GLN A 952 -25.26 -16.24 -28.51
C GLN A 952 -26.67 -16.80 -28.64
N SER A 953 -27.55 -16.31 -27.76
CA SER A 953 -28.98 -16.57 -27.70
C SER A 953 -29.70 -16.40 -29.04
N ALA A 954 -30.49 -17.39 -29.44
CA ALA A 954 -31.60 -17.21 -30.36
C ALA A 954 -32.81 -18.04 -29.90
N GLU A 955 -33.91 -17.33 -29.68
CA GLU A 955 -35.24 -17.80 -29.32
C GLU A 955 -35.76 -18.92 -30.23
N GLY A 956 -36.48 -19.91 -29.70
CA GLY A 956 -37.32 -20.75 -30.56
C GLY A 956 -37.83 -22.10 -30.03
N CYS A 957 -38.91 -22.05 -29.24
CA CYS A 957 -39.94 -23.10 -29.06
C CYS A 957 -39.62 -24.43 -28.34
N CYS A 958 -40.11 -24.46 -27.09
CA CYS A 958 -40.58 -25.58 -26.24
C CYS A 958 -39.57 -26.65 -25.81
#